data_AF-A0A2H9TGT8-F1
#
_entry.id   AF-A0A2H9TGT8-F1
#
_cell.length_a   1.000
_cell.length_b   1.000
_cell.length_c   1.000
_cell.angle_alpha   90.00
_cell.angle_beta   90.00
_cell.angle_gamma   90.00
#
_symmetry.space_group_name_H-M   'P 1'
#
loop_
_entity.id
_entity.type
_entity.pdbx_description
1 polymer ?
#
loop_
_entity_poly.entity_id
_entity_poly.type
_entity_poly.pdbx_seq_one_letter_code
_entity_poly.pdbx_strand_id
1 'polypeptide(L)'
;MLPSCLLLQILKYCTAHGTSCKDSVERLNGGTYSAAIEVGEDWDRCRSVFFENASSSGASLFLTALDEGSWAATGQIAQDVANTEEFAGKVNIEQLKILTTHGATISSQFFAKVSDIEDFGGPSINNADFPKNILEYYNGPMRDTSWMTAEQFKLFGSKLGKTILCTKLVGSSISAGLLASISLECFRGLIQSKSSFGTWSSFCPGMIADWLNHIEEDFQHVNPDNYQCLPTSVWQEVLGSPTLLEFVPDNQYNLESPNLFKVSLSKIGHVRFAEIVRQRPNVALSVIRMPIPELPVDIFASCGKEEMKSLTRRFLTPHLWKNPEIIGNISSAVDDDKHFCNGMDAETYHDLIWLRANCSAKCRSFISVPDGYDKEKLPELVDGGSIWDSHVAQIKANHLPDIRTTGLLIASRSEFCELMAEKVSSDELENLDSIALGMIGAKCALALKSLITREVAQKLRSLTFRLFTADDFKLKMADITLDQIEHLSKSVPKESSVFTKIETAELLEYSNNILSVLTDSQIGAIQVKPEYLNWISFRRQAARLLKEMQQDDLKKLFESCLAFKGKETLGFEHKECANVLSGIILNLSGPNWESSVGFLFNDTNLHSLLYELLSKETLLKLIQKSTFNSAEDFKLKHDGRKYNLAHSLQTIRESHQSLSNPQSTICHSGVTGVGPLRGWLGDLLDTMKTNMVSNTDDIYASIQKFKFPIKGVDGPPAGFLAGKAMQKKLKLPFALDPKFYELILNENDDETETYFKTTYAEELRVFRDNNLYQRVTSNSFKLTHEQKDQVEQIKREASMTPCEKTKAIERVRNKAWFESNRNDFGWAPLSELTFNGFENTSNYNDYRIPRGELSYDEWEAKCGAVYSVFEYEHMEEFFEKFSANCLQEFKTFVKGFRSGLELFLRMPKAYVENKQPFTEILVSKINGVPMTADKLFSKITVKADADIASWYGDVKSEVFFKVFLDCLTPEQLSKLVAVWTGAASTDLDRIKPKILFYVPTDGSNKYNSREAIENLAASSGSIVIHGGNEHEAFLRQFSAKLREAMGSDKDVVDPLSDGNEHVEFYPSVNSATCFSELKFPLQHSRMLLEALIWLLNDDPSSLSDR
;
A
#
# COMPACT_ATOMS: atom_id res chain seq x y z
N MET A 1 57.33 28.58 -40.17
CA MET A 1 55.97 27.99 -40.23
C MET A 1 55.17 28.57 -39.07
N LEU A 2 54.42 29.65 -39.32
CA LEU A 2 53.39 30.12 -38.40
C LEU A 2 52.12 29.25 -38.58
N PRO A 3 51.37 28.91 -37.52
CA PRO A 3 50.21 28.04 -37.63
C PRO A 3 49.03 28.80 -38.23
N SER A 4 48.37 28.18 -39.21
CA SER A 4 47.21 28.66 -39.96
C SER A 4 46.00 29.11 -39.12
N CYS A 5 46.00 28.85 -37.81
CA CYS A 5 44.98 29.33 -36.87
C CYS A 5 45.01 30.86 -36.65
N LEU A 6 46.19 31.50 -36.65
CA LEU A 6 46.27 32.96 -36.46
C LEU A 6 45.75 33.72 -37.69
N LEU A 7 45.95 33.16 -38.89
CA LEU A 7 45.46 33.75 -40.14
C LEU A 7 43.92 33.68 -40.23
N LEU A 8 43.31 32.60 -39.73
CA LEU A 8 41.85 32.44 -39.66
C LEU A 8 41.19 33.37 -38.62
N GLN A 9 41.85 33.63 -37.49
CA GLN A 9 41.36 34.61 -36.52
C GLN A 9 41.53 36.06 -37.02
N ILE A 10 42.63 36.38 -37.70
CA ILE A 10 42.81 37.70 -38.32
C ILE A 10 41.85 37.90 -39.51
N LEU A 11 41.58 36.87 -40.32
CA LEU A 11 40.57 36.94 -41.39
C LEU A 11 39.15 37.12 -40.84
N LYS A 12 38.78 36.49 -39.72
CA LYS A 12 37.50 36.78 -39.02
C LYS A 12 37.45 38.20 -38.46
N TYR A 13 38.56 38.73 -37.95
CA TYR A 13 38.62 40.11 -37.43
C TYR A 13 38.62 41.17 -38.54
N CYS A 14 39.18 40.86 -39.71
CA CYS A 14 39.25 41.77 -40.87
C CYS A 14 38.00 41.73 -41.78
N THR A 15 37.13 40.73 -41.67
CA THR A 15 35.88 40.64 -42.46
C THR A 15 34.65 41.22 -41.74
N ALA A 16 34.76 41.59 -40.47
CA ALA A 16 33.70 42.25 -39.68
C ALA A 16 33.63 43.78 -39.88
N HIS A 17 34.00 44.28 -41.06
CA HIS A 17 33.84 45.69 -41.44
C HIS A 17 33.02 45.78 -42.74
N GLY A 18 31.70 45.87 -42.60
CA GLY A 18 30.84 46.16 -43.76
C GLY A 18 29.33 46.21 -43.53
N THR A 19 28.79 45.69 -42.44
CA THR A 19 27.33 45.69 -42.21
C THR A 19 26.90 46.87 -41.33
N SER A 20 26.15 47.81 -41.92
CA SER A 20 25.43 48.85 -41.18
C SER A 20 24.28 48.18 -40.42
N CYS A 21 24.27 48.26 -39.07
CA CYS A 21 23.16 47.73 -38.27
C CYS A 21 21.81 48.34 -38.70
N LYS A 22 21.82 49.59 -39.17
CA LYS A 22 20.61 50.27 -39.67
C LYS A 22 20.08 49.59 -40.93
N ASP A 23 20.95 49.33 -41.90
CA ASP A 23 20.59 48.67 -43.15
C ASP A 23 20.12 47.24 -42.89
N SER A 24 20.75 46.55 -41.93
CA SER A 24 20.37 45.20 -41.51
C SER A 24 18.98 45.18 -40.89
N VAL A 25 18.65 46.14 -40.01
CA VAL A 25 17.31 46.30 -39.43
C VAL A 25 16.27 46.72 -40.48
N GLU A 26 16.64 47.57 -41.46
CA GLU A 26 15.75 47.93 -42.57
C GLU A 26 15.42 46.72 -43.47
N ARG A 27 16.41 45.89 -43.80
CA ARG A 27 16.18 44.63 -44.55
C ARG A 27 15.38 43.61 -43.75
N LEU A 28 15.61 43.53 -42.44
CA LEU A 28 14.84 42.70 -41.52
C LEU A 28 13.37 43.14 -41.49
N ASN A 29 13.11 44.45 -41.41
CA ASN A 29 11.76 45.03 -41.53
C ASN A 29 11.12 44.74 -42.90
N GLY A 30 11.93 44.64 -43.95
CA GLY A 30 11.54 44.23 -45.30
C GLY A 30 11.34 42.72 -45.49
N GLY A 31 11.47 41.91 -44.43
CA GLY A 31 11.21 40.47 -44.47
C GLY A 31 12.42 39.58 -44.80
N THR A 32 13.64 40.11 -44.72
CA THR A 32 14.85 39.34 -45.07
C THR A 32 15.34 38.50 -43.89
N TYR A 33 15.16 37.17 -43.95
CA TYR A 33 15.57 36.25 -42.87
C TYR A 33 17.08 36.28 -42.56
N SER A 34 17.94 36.35 -43.59
CA SER A 34 19.40 36.43 -43.37
C SER A 34 19.83 37.67 -42.60
N ALA A 35 19.04 38.75 -42.64
CA ALA A 35 19.29 39.95 -41.85
C ALA A 35 19.02 39.73 -40.35
N ALA A 36 18.14 38.79 -39.98
CA ALA A 36 17.93 38.42 -38.59
C ALA A 36 19.19 37.75 -38.00
N ILE A 37 19.84 36.89 -38.77
CA ILE A 37 21.11 36.23 -38.38
C ILE A 37 22.21 37.27 -38.23
N GLU A 38 22.36 38.19 -39.20
CA GLU A 38 23.36 39.28 -39.12
C GLU A 38 23.15 40.16 -37.87
N VAL A 39 21.90 40.54 -37.57
CA VAL A 39 21.57 41.33 -36.35
C VAL A 39 21.82 40.53 -35.07
N GLY A 40 21.59 39.21 -35.09
CA GLY A 40 21.81 38.33 -33.95
C GLY A 40 23.28 38.04 -33.66
N GLU A 41 24.10 37.80 -34.69
CA GLU A 41 25.55 37.57 -34.55
C GLU A 41 26.30 38.84 -34.07
N ASP A 42 25.81 40.03 -34.45
CA ASP A 42 26.35 41.33 -34.03
C ASP A 42 25.49 42.02 -32.95
N TRP A 43 24.76 41.26 -32.12
CA TRP A 43 23.75 41.79 -31.19
C TRP A 43 24.25 42.94 -30.30
N ASP A 44 25.44 42.81 -29.71
CA ASP A 44 26.02 43.85 -28.83
C ASP A 44 26.13 45.22 -29.51
N ARG A 45 26.35 45.24 -30.83
CA ARG A 45 26.47 46.44 -31.65
C ARG A 45 25.12 46.89 -32.23
N CYS A 46 24.26 45.95 -32.60
CA CYS A 46 23.01 46.26 -33.30
C CYS A 46 21.79 46.43 -32.38
N ARG A 47 21.85 46.03 -31.10
CA ARG A 47 20.72 46.06 -30.15
C ARG A 47 19.99 47.42 -30.07
N SER A 48 20.72 48.53 -29.98
CA SER A 48 20.10 49.86 -29.83
C SER A 48 19.36 50.27 -31.11
N VAL A 49 19.98 50.02 -32.26
CA VAL A 49 19.40 50.30 -33.58
C VAL A 49 18.18 49.41 -33.83
N PHE A 50 18.23 48.15 -33.40
CA PHE A 50 17.12 47.20 -33.48
C PHE A 50 15.92 47.67 -32.64
N PHE A 51 16.11 48.00 -31.35
CA PHE A 51 15.00 48.44 -30.51
C PHE A 51 14.34 49.73 -31.01
N GLU A 52 15.13 50.69 -31.48
CA GLU A 52 14.64 51.95 -32.04
C GLU A 52 13.88 51.74 -33.36
N ASN A 53 14.42 50.95 -34.30
CA ASN A 53 13.98 50.97 -35.70
C ASN A 53 13.25 49.72 -36.19
N ALA A 54 13.22 48.62 -35.44
CA ALA A 54 12.50 47.42 -35.88
C ALA A 54 10.98 47.65 -35.90
N SER A 55 10.30 47.15 -36.93
CA SER A 55 8.84 47.10 -37.04
C SER A 55 8.30 45.83 -36.34
N SER A 56 6.99 45.72 -36.12
CA SER A 56 6.40 44.47 -35.56
C SER A 56 6.68 43.25 -36.44
N SER A 57 6.70 43.42 -37.78
CA SER A 57 7.08 42.36 -38.72
C SER A 57 8.56 42.00 -38.62
N GLY A 58 9.44 42.99 -38.48
CA GLY A 58 10.87 42.77 -38.28
C GLY A 58 11.18 42.09 -36.94
N ALA A 59 10.48 42.49 -35.87
CA ALA A 59 10.55 41.86 -34.55
C ALA A 59 10.09 40.40 -34.59
N SER A 60 8.97 40.11 -35.28
CA SER A 60 8.48 38.76 -35.49
C SER A 60 9.51 37.87 -36.17
N LEU A 61 10.06 38.35 -37.29
CA LEU A 61 11.02 37.59 -38.09
C LEU A 61 12.32 37.35 -37.31
N PHE A 62 12.77 38.35 -36.54
CA PHE A 62 13.93 38.22 -35.68
C PHE A 62 13.75 37.17 -34.58
N LEU A 63 12.62 37.22 -33.86
CA LEU A 63 12.35 36.27 -32.79
C LEU A 63 12.08 34.85 -33.33
N THR A 64 11.51 34.72 -34.53
CA THR A 64 11.39 33.41 -35.19
C THR A 64 12.78 32.85 -35.54
N ALA A 65 13.68 33.67 -36.09
CA ALA A 65 15.05 33.26 -36.37
C ALA A 65 15.85 32.94 -35.10
N LEU A 66 15.57 33.65 -33.99
CA LEU A 66 16.13 33.36 -32.67
C LEU A 66 15.69 31.98 -32.15
N ASP A 67 14.45 31.56 -32.42
CA ASP A 67 13.91 30.26 -32.03
C ASP A 67 14.46 29.10 -32.88
N GLU A 68 14.67 29.34 -34.17
CA GLU A 68 15.21 28.36 -35.11
C GLU A 68 16.75 28.24 -35.06
N GLY A 69 17.44 29.24 -34.53
CA GLY A 69 18.90 29.37 -34.56
C GLY A 69 19.61 28.92 -33.27
N SER A 70 20.76 28.25 -33.40
CA SER A 70 21.64 27.94 -32.25
C SER A 70 22.64 29.09 -32.00
N TRP A 71 22.16 30.27 -31.61
CA TRP A 71 23.05 31.40 -31.32
C TRP A 71 23.67 31.23 -29.92
N ALA A 72 24.97 31.50 -29.79
CA ALA A 72 25.66 31.40 -28.49
C ALA A 72 25.09 32.36 -27.42
N ALA A 73 24.38 33.41 -27.85
CA ALA A 73 23.81 34.47 -27.01
C ALA A 73 22.27 34.47 -26.98
N THR A 74 21.59 33.41 -27.41
CA THR A 74 20.10 33.37 -27.52
C THR A 74 19.39 33.83 -26.24
N GLY A 75 19.83 33.35 -25.07
CA GLY A 75 19.23 33.76 -23.78
C GLY A 75 19.45 35.23 -23.43
N GLN A 76 20.62 35.79 -23.75
CA GLN A 76 20.91 37.21 -23.52
C GLN A 76 20.04 38.11 -24.41
N ILE A 77 19.89 37.74 -25.70
CA ILE A 77 19.05 38.46 -26.66
C ILE A 77 17.59 38.44 -26.21
N ALA A 78 17.07 37.27 -25.82
CA ALA A 78 15.72 37.13 -25.31
C ALA A 78 15.49 38.01 -24.05
N GLN A 79 16.45 38.05 -23.12
CA GLN A 79 16.35 38.88 -21.92
C GLN A 79 16.44 40.38 -22.23
N ASP A 80 17.30 40.81 -23.16
CA ASP A 80 17.42 42.21 -23.58
C ASP A 80 16.11 42.70 -24.22
N VAL A 81 15.46 41.86 -25.04
CA VAL A 81 14.14 42.17 -25.62
C VAL A 81 13.10 42.30 -24.51
N ALA A 82 13.04 41.35 -23.56
CA ALA A 82 12.10 41.38 -22.44
C ALA A 82 12.29 42.58 -21.49
N ASN A 83 13.52 43.11 -21.39
CA ASN A 83 13.85 44.27 -20.57
C ASN A 83 13.45 45.61 -21.20
N THR A 84 13.08 45.63 -22.49
CA THR A 84 12.80 46.87 -23.23
C THR A 84 11.28 47.07 -23.39
N GLU A 85 10.65 47.74 -22.43
CA GLU A 85 9.19 47.85 -22.37
C GLU A 85 8.53 48.54 -23.57
N GLU A 86 9.20 49.53 -24.17
CA GLU A 86 8.69 50.23 -25.36
C GLU A 86 8.62 49.29 -26.58
N PHE A 87 9.39 48.21 -26.54
CA PHE A 87 9.40 47.18 -27.57
C PHE A 87 8.25 46.18 -27.42
N ALA A 88 7.63 46.06 -26.24
CA ALA A 88 6.55 45.12 -25.97
C ALA A 88 5.34 45.30 -26.91
N GLY A 89 5.03 46.53 -27.29
CA GLY A 89 3.95 46.84 -28.24
C GLY A 89 4.19 46.35 -29.67
N LYS A 90 5.42 45.92 -29.99
CA LYS A 90 5.80 45.31 -31.27
C LYS A 90 5.75 43.77 -31.22
N VAL A 91 5.44 43.22 -30.05
CA VAL A 91 5.42 41.78 -29.75
C VAL A 91 3.96 41.29 -29.62
N ASN A 92 3.73 40.04 -30.03
CA ASN A 92 2.48 39.30 -29.88
C ASN A 92 2.67 38.06 -28.99
N ILE A 93 1.61 37.29 -28.72
CA ILE A 93 1.65 36.11 -27.85
C ILE A 93 2.65 35.05 -28.33
N GLU A 94 2.73 34.77 -29.62
CA GLU A 94 3.65 33.74 -30.14
C GLU A 94 5.11 34.14 -29.92
N GLN A 95 5.42 35.42 -30.12
CA GLN A 95 6.75 35.97 -29.83
C GLN A 95 7.04 36.04 -28.33
N LEU A 96 6.04 36.34 -27.49
CA LEU A 96 6.16 36.28 -26.04
C LEU A 96 6.49 34.85 -25.57
N LYS A 97 5.87 33.83 -26.18
CA LYS A 97 6.20 32.41 -25.91
C LYS A 97 7.65 32.11 -26.24
N ILE A 98 8.15 32.55 -27.40
CA ILE A 98 9.58 32.38 -27.78
C ILE A 98 10.50 32.97 -26.71
N LEU A 99 10.24 34.21 -26.26
CA LEU A 99 11.05 34.85 -25.20
C LEU A 99 11.09 34.00 -23.92
N THR A 100 9.92 33.48 -23.49
CA THR A 100 9.85 32.62 -22.30
C THR A 100 10.52 31.26 -22.48
N THR A 101 10.43 30.65 -23.67
CA THR A 101 11.10 29.37 -23.99
C THR A 101 12.62 29.48 -23.87
N HIS A 102 13.18 30.65 -24.22
CA HIS A 102 14.61 30.94 -24.10
C HIS A 102 15.02 31.54 -22.75
N GLY A 103 14.17 31.40 -21.72
CA GLY A 103 14.50 31.73 -20.33
C GLY A 103 14.41 33.21 -19.96
N ALA A 104 13.80 34.07 -20.80
CA ALA A 104 13.64 35.47 -20.47
C ALA A 104 12.60 35.67 -19.35
N THR A 105 12.97 36.49 -18.35
CA THR A 105 12.05 36.91 -17.30
C THR A 105 11.21 38.10 -17.79
N ILE A 106 9.89 37.92 -17.85
CA ILE A 106 8.95 38.94 -18.34
C ILE A 106 8.46 39.82 -17.18
N SER A 107 8.58 41.14 -17.32
CA SER A 107 8.04 42.10 -16.36
C SER A 107 6.53 42.31 -16.54
N SER A 108 5.84 42.74 -15.48
CA SER A 108 4.39 43.02 -15.52
C SER A 108 4.00 44.16 -16.46
N GLN A 109 4.89 45.13 -16.66
CA GLN A 109 4.68 46.23 -17.62
C GLN A 109 4.87 45.80 -19.06
N PHE A 110 5.87 44.94 -19.33
CA PHE A 110 6.07 44.35 -20.65
C PHE A 110 4.86 43.49 -21.03
N PHE A 111 4.44 42.58 -20.13
CA PHE A 111 3.29 41.70 -20.33
C PHE A 111 2.02 42.48 -20.67
N ALA A 112 1.71 43.57 -19.95
CA ALA A 112 0.50 44.35 -20.15
C ALA A 112 0.45 45.12 -21.49
N LYS A 113 1.59 45.32 -22.16
CA LYS A 113 1.70 46.07 -23.43
C LYS A 113 1.74 45.18 -24.68
N VAL A 114 1.80 43.86 -24.52
CA VAL A 114 1.72 42.90 -25.63
C VAL A 114 0.35 43.02 -26.31
N SER A 115 0.36 43.13 -27.64
CA SER A 115 -0.77 43.62 -28.43
C SER A 115 -2.03 42.74 -28.44
N ASP A 116 -1.88 41.43 -28.29
CA ASP A 116 -2.94 40.41 -28.34
C ASP A 116 -3.07 39.64 -27.02
N ILE A 117 -2.52 40.16 -25.93
CA ILE A 117 -2.38 39.44 -24.64
C ILE A 117 -3.68 38.89 -24.03
N GLU A 118 -4.86 39.36 -24.47
CA GLU A 118 -6.17 38.82 -24.04
C GLU A 118 -6.38 37.34 -24.41
N ASP A 119 -5.68 36.85 -25.44
CA ASP A 119 -5.76 35.47 -25.95
C ASP A 119 -4.63 34.57 -25.42
N PHE A 120 -3.90 35.01 -24.39
CA PHE A 120 -2.73 34.29 -23.87
C PHE A 120 -3.15 33.03 -23.08
N GLY A 121 -2.78 31.85 -23.60
CA GLY A 121 -3.03 30.54 -22.97
C GLY A 121 -1.85 29.93 -22.21
N GLY A 122 -0.79 30.70 -21.95
CA GLY A 122 0.44 30.19 -21.35
C GLY A 122 1.35 29.42 -22.33
N PRO A 123 2.59 29.07 -21.91
CA PRO A 123 3.48 28.21 -22.67
C PRO A 123 3.10 26.73 -22.54
N SER A 124 3.40 25.94 -23.57
CA SER A 124 3.10 24.50 -23.66
C SER A 124 3.93 23.61 -22.73
N ILE A 125 4.91 24.18 -22.01
CA ILE A 125 5.80 23.50 -21.09
C ILE A 125 5.59 24.11 -19.71
N ASN A 126 5.38 23.28 -18.68
CA ASN A 126 5.08 23.64 -17.28
C ASN A 126 6.16 24.47 -16.53
N ASN A 127 7.06 25.17 -17.24
CA ASN A 127 8.29 25.75 -16.68
C ASN A 127 8.42 27.28 -16.82
N ALA A 128 7.41 28.03 -17.27
CA ALA A 128 7.49 29.49 -17.20
C ALA A 128 6.99 29.98 -15.84
N ASP A 129 7.90 30.12 -14.88
CA ASP A 129 7.65 30.78 -13.59
C ASP A 129 7.41 32.29 -13.81
N PHE A 130 6.22 32.67 -14.27
CA PHE A 130 5.82 34.07 -14.29
C PHE A 130 5.77 34.63 -12.86
N PRO A 131 6.23 35.87 -12.63
CA PRO A 131 6.19 36.47 -11.31
C PRO A 131 4.75 36.63 -10.81
N LYS A 132 4.53 36.57 -9.50
CA LYS A 132 3.20 36.67 -8.89
C LYS A 132 2.47 37.97 -9.25
N ASN A 133 3.21 39.04 -9.53
CA ASN A 133 2.68 40.34 -9.92
C ASN A 133 2.60 40.57 -11.44
N ILE A 134 2.75 39.54 -12.28
CA ILE A 134 2.74 39.68 -13.74
C ILE A 134 1.51 40.44 -14.29
N LEU A 135 0.36 40.33 -13.60
CA LEU A 135 -0.91 40.99 -13.96
C LEU A 135 -1.12 42.36 -13.29
N GLU A 136 -0.10 42.92 -12.61
CA GLU A 136 -0.21 44.16 -11.84
C GLU A 136 -0.62 45.37 -12.70
N TYR A 137 -0.16 45.45 -13.94
CA TYR A 137 -0.49 46.56 -14.87
C TYR A 137 -1.56 46.19 -15.91
N TYR A 138 -1.93 44.91 -16.00
CA TYR A 138 -2.94 44.46 -16.94
C TYR A 138 -4.36 44.72 -16.40
N ASN A 139 -5.20 45.40 -17.19
CA ASN A 139 -6.58 45.77 -16.84
C ASN A 139 -7.61 45.34 -17.91
N GLY A 140 -7.19 44.55 -18.90
CA GLY A 140 -8.05 44.05 -19.99
C GLY A 140 -8.75 42.73 -19.64
N PRO A 141 -9.65 42.25 -20.52
CA PRO A 141 -10.26 40.92 -20.39
C PRO A 141 -9.23 39.82 -20.68
N MET A 142 -9.35 38.66 -20.05
CA MET A 142 -8.52 37.49 -20.39
C MET A 142 -9.44 36.35 -20.79
N ARG A 143 -9.23 35.72 -21.95
CA ARG A 143 -10.08 34.60 -22.39
C ARG A 143 -9.69 33.27 -21.74
N ASP A 144 -8.39 33.03 -21.60
CA ASP A 144 -7.83 31.81 -21.02
C ASP A 144 -7.08 32.13 -19.72
N THR A 145 -7.51 31.49 -18.63
CA THR A 145 -6.92 31.65 -17.29
C THR A 145 -6.23 30.40 -16.80
N SER A 146 -6.11 29.36 -17.64
CA SER A 146 -5.55 28.05 -17.27
C SER A 146 -4.09 28.11 -16.84
N TRP A 147 -3.36 29.13 -17.31
CA TRP A 147 -1.95 29.38 -16.99
C TRP A 147 -1.72 30.13 -15.68
N MET A 148 -2.77 30.69 -15.06
CA MET A 148 -2.62 31.54 -13.86
C MET A 148 -2.50 30.71 -12.58
N THR A 149 -1.58 31.11 -11.71
CA THR A 149 -1.56 30.66 -10.30
C THR A 149 -2.72 31.27 -9.51
N ALA A 150 -3.02 30.70 -8.33
CA ALA A 150 -4.08 31.22 -7.45
C ALA A 150 -3.84 32.68 -7.04
N GLU A 151 -2.59 33.08 -6.76
CA GLU A 151 -2.26 34.46 -6.41
C GLU A 151 -2.37 35.42 -7.58
N GLN A 152 -1.95 35.00 -8.78
CA GLN A 152 -2.11 35.80 -10.00
C GLN A 152 -3.59 35.97 -10.35
N PHE A 153 -4.38 34.89 -10.24
CA PHE A 153 -5.81 34.94 -10.44
C PHE A 153 -6.51 35.77 -9.37
N LYS A 154 -6.04 35.77 -8.12
CA LYS A 154 -6.54 36.66 -7.07
C LYS A 154 -6.20 38.13 -7.35
N LEU A 155 -5.00 38.42 -7.85
CA LEU A 155 -4.60 39.76 -8.27
C LEU A 155 -5.46 40.25 -9.44
N PHE A 156 -5.66 39.40 -10.45
CA PHE A 156 -6.60 39.65 -11.54
C PHE A 156 -8.03 39.80 -11.01
N GLY A 157 -8.43 38.93 -10.09
CA GLY A 157 -9.70 38.89 -9.37
C GLY A 157 -10.04 40.16 -8.61
N SER A 158 -9.04 40.78 -7.98
CA SER A 158 -9.21 42.08 -7.32
C SER A 158 -9.60 43.20 -8.30
N LYS A 159 -9.31 43.01 -9.59
CA LYS A 159 -9.70 43.89 -10.70
C LYS A 159 -10.96 43.42 -11.43
N LEU A 160 -11.37 42.16 -11.24
CA LEU A 160 -12.56 41.52 -11.83
C LEU A 160 -13.90 41.96 -11.19
N GLY A 161 -13.91 42.88 -10.21
CA GLY A 161 -15.13 43.50 -9.67
C GLY A 161 -15.92 44.39 -10.65
N LYS A 162 -15.69 44.24 -11.95
CA LYS A 162 -16.42 44.92 -13.03
C LYS A 162 -17.13 43.84 -13.84
N THR A 163 -18.46 43.85 -13.86
CA THR A 163 -19.33 42.82 -14.47
C THR A 163 -18.91 42.47 -15.91
N ILE A 164 -18.41 43.45 -16.67
CA ILE A 164 -17.95 43.29 -18.06
C ILE A 164 -16.74 42.36 -18.24
N LEU A 165 -15.91 42.23 -17.21
CA LEU A 165 -14.72 41.38 -17.25
C LEU A 165 -15.09 39.90 -17.03
N CYS A 166 -16.12 39.62 -16.23
CA CYS A 166 -16.57 38.26 -15.95
C CYS A 166 -17.45 37.68 -17.06
N THR A 167 -18.21 38.52 -17.79
CA THR A 167 -19.04 38.06 -18.93
C THR A 167 -18.23 37.61 -20.16
N LYS A 168 -16.92 37.93 -20.22
CA LYS A 168 -16.02 37.58 -21.33
C LYS A 168 -15.07 36.41 -21.03
N LEU A 169 -15.11 35.87 -19.80
CA LEU A 169 -14.35 34.68 -19.43
C LEU A 169 -15.00 33.43 -20.04
N VAL A 170 -14.18 32.53 -20.58
CA VAL A 170 -14.65 31.21 -21.00
C VAL A 170 -14.64 30.30 -19.77
N GLY A 171 -15.83 29.91 -19.28
CA GLY A 171 -15.98 29.13 -18.04
C GLY A 171 -15.19 27.81 -18.01
N SER A 172 -14.98 27.16 -19.16
CA SER A 172 -14.16 25.94 -19.27
C SER A 172 -12.66 26.16 -19.11
N SER A 173 -12.18 27.41 -19.22
CA SER A 173 -10.76 27.79 -19.13
C SER A 173 -10.36 28.27 -17.73
N ILE A 174 -11.29 28.24 -16.77
CA ILE A 174 -11.01 28.51 -15.35
C ILE A 174 -10.73 27.18 -14.67
N SER A 175 -9.51 26.98 -14.19
CA SER A 175 -9.18 25.76 -13.46
C SER A 175 -9.97 25.69 -12.15
N ALA A 176 -10.33 24.48 -11.73
CA ALA A 176 -11.18 24.24 -10.56
C ALA A 176 -10.68 24.95 -9.28
N GLY A 177 -9.36 25.01 -9.07
CA GLY A 177 -8.77 25.68 -7.90
C GLY A 177 -8.98 27.20 -7.87
N LEU A 178 -9.20 27.83 -9.02
CA LEU A 178 -9.38 29.28 -9.14
C LEU A 178 -10.82 29.72 -8.87
N LEU A 179 -11.81 28.86 -9.15
CA LEU A 179 -13.22 29.10 -8.89
C LEU A 179 -13.53 29.30 -7.39
N ALA A 180 -12.69 28.77 -6.50
CA ALA A 180 -12.84 28.97 -5.07
C ALA A 180 -12.62 30.43 -4.62
N SER A 181 -11.96 31.25 -5.45
CA SER A 181 -11.49 32.60 -5.09
C SER A 181 -12.24 33.73 -5.79
N ILE A 182 -13.25 33.45 -6.61
CA ILE A 182 -14.03 34.50 -7.29
C ILE A 182 -14.97 35.21 -6.31
N SER A 183 -15.42 36.42 -6.66
CA SER A 183 -16.47 37.13 -5.90
C SER A 183 -17.87 36.68 -6.32
N LEU A 184 -18.89 36.92 -5.48
CA LEU A 184 -20.29 36.69 -5.82
C LEU A 184 -20.70 37.46 -7.10
N GLU A 185 -20.27 38.71 -7.26
CA GLU A 185 -20.55 39.50 -8.47
C GLU A 185 -20.00 38.85 -9.75
N CYS A 186 -18.78 38.31 -9.69
CA CYS A 186 -18.19 37.62 -10.82
C CYS A 186 -18.89 36.29 -11.11
N PHE A 187 -19.23 35.54 -10.06
CA PHE A 187 -20.01 34.31 -10.16
C PHE A 187 -21.36 34.56 -10.85
N ARG A 188 -22.11 35.58 -10.42
CA ARG A 188 -23.37 35.99 -11.06
C ARG A 188 -23.17 36.40 -12.52
N GLY A 189 -22.09 37.14 -12.83
CA GLY A 189 -21.73 37.48 -14.21
C GLY A 189 -21.47 36.26 -15.11
N LEU A 190 -20.83 35.21 -14.57
CA LEU A 190 -20.61 33.95 -15.30
C LEU A 190 -21.91 33.16 -15.51
N ILE A 191 -22.83 33.20 -14.55
CA ILE A 191 -24.17 32.60 -14.70
C ILE A 191 -24.96 33.34 -15.78
N GLN A 192 -24.95 34.68 -15.75
CA GLN A 192 -25.63 35.52 -16.75
C GLN A 192 -25.08 35.34 -18.18
N SER A 193 -23.79 35.01 -18.33
CA SER A 193 -23.18 34.69 -19.63
C SER A 193 -23.49 33.26 -20.11
N LYS A 194 -24.29 32.48 -19.36
CA LYS A 194 -24.62 31.07 -19.63
C LYS A 194 -23.39 30.17 -19.71
N SER A 195 -22.36 30.46 -18.91
CA SER A 195 -21.15 29.66 -18.86
C SER A 195 -21.45 28.23 -18.39
N SER A 196 -20.78 27.25 -19.00
CA SER A 196 -20.80 25.86 -18.55
C SER A 196 -19.65 25.61 -17.57
N PHE A 197 -19.94 24.92 -16.46
CA PHE A 197 -18.97 24.58 -15.43
C PHE A 197 -18.80 23.06 -15.38
N GLY A 198 -17.56 22.60 -15.51
CA GLY A 198 -17.24 21.17 -15.39
C GLY A 198 -17.54 20.60 -13.99
N THR A 199 -17.55 21.43 -12.94
CA THR A 199 -17.99 21.06 -11.60
C THR A 199 -18.36 22.27 -10.74
N TRP A 200 -19.42 22.14 -9.94
CA TRP A 200 -19.87 23.16 -8.99
C TRP A 200 -19.25 23.01 -7.60
N SER A 201 -18.59 21.88 -7.31
CA SER A 201 -17.92 21.64 -6.02
C SER A 201 -16.70 22.55 -5.81
N SER A 202 -16.23 23.20 -6.87
CA SER A 202 -15.09 24.10 -6.86
C SER A 202 -15.42 25.50 -6.34
N PHE A 203 -16.71 25.86 -6.24
CA PHE A 203 -17.13 27.11 -5.62
C PHE A 203 -17.15 26.98 -4.11
N CYS A 204 -16.80 28.07 -3.41
CA CYS A 204 -16.92 28.13 -1.96
C CYS A 204 -18.38 27.90 -1.54
N PRO A 205 -18.68 26.99 -0.58
CA PRO A 205 -20.05 26.76 -0.10
C PRO A 205 -20.75 28.03 0.39
N GLY A 206 -20.00 28.96 0.98
CA GLY A 206 -20.52 30.28 1.39
C GLY A 206 -21.02 31.11 0.21
N MET A 207 -20.32 31.09 -0.92
CA MET A 207 -20.74 31.81 -2.13
C MET A 207 -22.02 31.23 -2.73
N ILE A 208 -22.14 29.90 -2.74
CA ILE A 208 -23.39 29.25 -3.18
C ILE A 208 -24.53 29.63 -2.24
N ALA A 209 -24.29 29.63 -0.92
CA ALA A 209 -25.30 30.06 0.06
C ALA A 209 -25.71 31.53 -0.15
N ASP A 210 -24.76 32.42 -0.41
CA ASP A 210 -25.05 33.83 -0.71
C ASP A 210 -25.81 33.98 -2.03
N TRP A 211 -25.48 33.19 -3.04
CA TRP A 211 -26.19 33.17 -4.33
C TRP A 211 -27.63 32.67 -4.20
N LEU A 212 -27.93 31.76 -3.26
CA LEU A 212 -29.32 31.33 -3.04
C LEU A 212 -30.25 32.51 -2.70
N ASN A 213 -29.75 33.60 -2.11
CA ASN A 213 -30.53 34.81 -1.87
C ASN A 213 -30.90 35.59 -3.15
N HIS A 214 -30.29 35.24 -4.29
CA HIS A 214 -30.48 35.85 -5.60
C HIS A 214 -30.95 34.83 -6.66
N ILE A 215 -31.25 33.59 -6.26
CA ILE A 215 -31.56 32.50 -7.19
C ILE A 215 -32.77 32.79 -8.08
N GLU A 216 -33.77 33.51 -7.57
CA GLU A 216 -34.97 33.89 -8.35
C GLU A 216 -34.64 34.77 -9.56
N GLU A 217 -33.64 35.64 -9.45
CA GLU A 217 -33.18 36.51 -10.54
C GLU A 217 -32.30 35.74 -11.53
N ASP A 218 -31.40 34.91 -11.01
CA ASP A 218 -30.28 34.36 -11.77
C ASP A 218 -30.57 32.97 -12.38
N PHE A 219 -31.48 32.17 -11.83
CA PHE A 219 -31.66 30.77 -12.22
C PHE A 219 -32.09 30.60 -13.68
N GLN A 220 -32.88 31.53 -14.21
CA GLN A 220 -33.28 31.57 -15.63
C GLN A 220 -32.09 31.67 -16.61
N HIS A 221 -30.93 32.13 -16.11
CA HIS A 221 -29.70 32.26 -16.90
C HIS A 221 -28.76 31.06 -16.74
N VAL A 222 -29.03 30.14 -15.81
CA VAL A 222 -28.21 28.95 -15.62
C VAL A 222 -28.28 28.10 -16.89
N ASN A 223 -27.12 27.79 -17.46
CA ASN A 223 -27.02 26.91 -18.62
C ASN A 223 -27.58 25.51 -18.27
N PRO A 224 -28.51 24.94 -19.08
CA PRO A 224 -29.07 23.61 -18.83
C PRO A 224 -28.03 22.50 -18.65
N ASP A 225 -26.86 22.60 -19.29
CA ASP A 225 -25.76 21.63 -19.12
C ASP A 225 -25.27 21.56 -17.66
N ASN A 226 -25.42 22.65 -16.90
CA ASN A 226 -25.03 22.72 -15.50
C ASN A 226 -25.99 21.99 -14.55
N TYR A 227 -27.22 21.68 -14.98
CA TYR A 227 -28.26 21.13 -14.10
C TYR A 227 -27.85 19.79 -13.47
N GLN A 228 -27.07 18.98 -14.21
CA GLN A 228 -26.55 17.71 -13.70
C GLN A 228 -25.58 17.89 -12.53
N CYS A 229 -24.87 19.03 -12.47
CA CYS A 229 -23.83 19.31 -11.50
C CYS A 229 -24.28 20.27 -10.38
N LEU A 230 -25.50 20.80 -10.42
CA LEU A 230 -26.01 21.73 -9.41
C LEU A 230 -25.93 21.13 -8.00
N PRO A 231 -25.51 21.91 -6.98
CA PRO A 231 -25.51 21.46 -5.59
C PRO A 231 -26.90 21.07 -5.08
N THR A 232 -26.96 20.16 -4.10
CA THR A 232 -28.22 19.71 -3.49
C THR A 232 -29.01 20.85 -2.86
N SER A 233 -28.35 21.86 -2.28
CA SER A 233 -29.00 23.04 -1.70
C SER A 233 -29.75 23.86 -2.76
N VAL A 234 -29.19 23.98 -3.97
CA VAL A 234 -29.83 24.67 -5.09
C VAL A 234 -31.05 23.89 -5.57
N TRP A 235 -30.92 22.57 -5.73
CA TRP A 235 -32.06 21.72 -6.07
C TRP A 235 -33.17 21.74 -5.02
N GLN A 236 -32.83 21.84 -3.73
CA GLN A 236 -33.79 21.96 -2.64
C GLN A 236 -34.65 23.23 -2.79
N GLU A 237 -34.05 24.37 -3.11
CA GLU A 237 -34.77 25.63 -3.37
C GLU A 237 -35.60 25.58 -4.66
N VAL A 238 -35.02 25.05 -5.75
CA VAL A 238 -35.72 24.92 -7.04
C VAL A 238 -36.98 24.05 -6.93
N LEU A 239 -36.91 22.94 -6.20
CA LEU A 239 -38.07 22.07 -5.98
C LEU A 239 -39.06 22.66 -4.97
N GLY A 240 -38.56 23.43 -4.00
CA GLY A 240 -39.38 24.18 -3.04
C GLY A 240 -40.22 25.29 -3.69
N SER A 241 -39.70 25.93 -4.75
CA SER A 241 -40.35 27.06 -5.42
C SER A 241 -41.11 26.68 -6.71
N PRO A 242 -42.41 26.99 -6.85
CA PRO A 242 -43.14 26.82 -8.11
C PRO A 242 -42.51 27.56 -9.28
N THR A 243 -42.07 28.80 -9.04
CA THR A 243 -41.55 29.69 -10.08
C THR A 243 -40.21 29.20 -10.63
N LEU A 244 -39.30 28.72 -9.76
CA LEU A 244 -38.00 28.21 -10.19
C LEU A 244 -38.12 26.91 -10.99
N LEU A 245 -39.07 26.05 -10.61
CA LEU A 245 -39.33 24.78 -11.28
C LEU A 245 -39.78 24.97 -12.74
N GLU A 246 -40.44 26.09 -13.06
CA GLU A 246 -40.89 26.38 -14.43
C GLU A 246 -39.72 26.49 -15.41
N PHE A 247 -38.55 26.98 -14.96
CA PHE A 247 -37.35 27.11 -15.78
C PHE A 247 -36.65 25.78 -16.06
N VAL A 248 -37.02 24.70 -15.35
CA VAL A 248 -36.48 23.36 -15.61
C VAL A 248 -37.19 22.75 -16.83
N PRO A 249 -36.46 22.42 -17.91
CA PRO A 249 -37.05 21.92 -19.15
C PRO A 249 -37.61 20.49 -18.98
N ASP A 250 -38.81 20.25 -19.53
CA ASP A 250 -39.53 18.99 -19.38
C ASP A 250 -38.90 17.79 -20.13
N ASN A 251 -38.12 18.04 -21.19
CA ASN A 251 -37.96 17.06 -22.29
C ASN A 251 -36.55 16.72 -22.77
N GLN A 252 -35.43 17.17 -22.17
CA GLN A 252 -34.14 17.04 -22.89
C GLN A 252 -32.87 16.54 -22.22
N TYR A 253 -32.85 16.21 -20.93
CA TYR A 253 -31.67 15.54 -20.37
C TYR A 253 -32.11 14.49 -19.37
N ASN A 254 -31.42 13.35 -19.35
CA ASN A 254 -31.41 12.51 -18.16
C ASN A 254 -30.94 13.44 -17.02
N LEU A 255 -31.89 13.97 -16.24
CA LEU A 255 -31.66 14.66 -14.96
C LEU A 255 -31.22 13.64 -13.90
N GLU A 256 -30.38 12.69 -14.30
CA GLU A 256 -29.72 11.70 -13.47
C GLU A 256 -28.56 12.40 -12.74
N SER A 257 -28.88 13.51 -12.07
CA SER A 257 -27.95 14.23 -11.21
C SER A 257 -27.84 13.50 -9.88
N PRO A 258 -26.63 13.09 -9.47
CA PRO A 258 -26.39 12.54 -8.14
C PRO A 258 -26.82 13.47 -7.01
N ASN A 259 -26.86 14.78 -7.26
CA ASN A 259 -27.21 15.80 -6.26
C ASN A 259 -28.72 16.02 -6.14
N LEU A 260 -29.48 15.87 -7.23
CA LEU A 260 -30.94 15.89 -7.22
C LEU A 260 -31.50 14.73 -6.38
N PHE A 261 -30.82 13.57 -6.41
CA PHE A 261 -31.16 12.42 -5.57
C PHE A 261 -30.94 12.66 -4.07
N LYS A 262 -30.13 13.64 -3.67
CA LYS A 262 -29.84 13.92 -2.26
C LYS A 262 -30.78 14.95 -1.64
N VAL A 263 -31.77 15.43 -2.39
CA VAL A 263 -32.74 16.41 -1.90
C VAL A 263 -33.60 15.80 -0.80
N SER A 264 -33.81 16.55 0.28
CA SER A 264 -34.67 16.11 1.36
C SER A 264 -36.14 16.29 0.99
N LEU A 265 -36.79 15.18 0.62
CA LEU A 265 -38.23 15.17 0.35
C LEU A 265 -39.07 15.47 1.58
N SER A 266 -38.55 15.23 2.79
CA SER A 266 -39.22 15.62 4.03
C SER A 266 -39.39 17.15 4.16
N LYS A 267 -38.42 17.92 3.63
CA LYS A 267 -38.49 19.39 3.59
C LYS A 267 -39.38 19.91 2.47
N ILE A 268 -39.54 19.15 1.38
CA ILE A 268 -40.48 19.46 0.30
C ILE A 268 -41.92 19.20 0.78
N GLY A 269 -42.16 18.07 1.45
CA GLY A 269 -43.48 17.67 1.93
C GLY A 269 -44.38 17.09 0.82
N HIS A 270 -45.38 16.32 1.24
CA HIS A 270 -46.26 15.57 0.33
C HIS A 270 -47.15 16.45 -0.57
N VAL A 271 -47.58 17.62 -0.08
CA VAL A 271 -48.41 18.57 -0.85
C VAL A 271 -47.61 19.14 -2.03
N ARG A 272 -46.44 19.71 -1.74
CA ARG A 272 -45.56 20.29 -2.77
C ARG A 272 -45.08 19.21 -3.74
N PHE A 273 -44.74 18.02 -3.23
CA PHE A 273 -44.37 16.91 -4.10
C PHE A 273 -45.49 16.55 -5.10
N ALA A 274 -46.75 16.50 -4.66
CA ALA A 274 -47.88 16.28 -5.56
C ALA A 274 -48.01 17.39 -6.62
N GLU A 275 -47.73 18.65 -6.28
CA GLU A 275 -47.67 19.75 -7.25
C GLU A 275 -46.54 19.56 -8.28
N ILE A 276 -45.34 19.14 -7.84
CA ILE A 276 -44.22 18.85 -8.74
C ILE A 276 -44.62 17.73 -9.71
N VAL A 277 -45.30 16.68 -9.24
CA VAL A 277 -45.79 15.58 -10.11
C VAL A 277 -46.76 16.12 -11.17
N ARG A 278 -47.64 17.06 -10.81
CA ARG A 278 -48.58 17.70 -11.75
C ARG A 278 -47.87 18.59 -12.77
N GLN A 279 -46.92 19.40 -12.34
CA GLN A 279 -46.27 20.43 -13.16
C GLN A 279 -45.14 19.85 -14.03
N ARG A 280 -44.32 18.95 -13.44
CA ARG A 280 -43.08 18.40 -14.01
C ARG A 280 -42.93 16.92 -13.63
N PRO A 281 -43.73 16.00 -14.20
CA PRO A 281 -43.72 14.58 -13.81
C PRO A 281 -42.34 13.93 -14.02
N ASN A 282 -41.56 14.33 -15.03
CA ASN A 282 -40.21 13.79 -15.28
C ASN A 282 -39.21 14.18 -14.19
N VAL A 283 -39.35 15.37 -13.60
CA VAL A 283 -38.53 15.83 -12.47
C VAL A 283 -38.91 15.03 -11.22
N ALA A 284 -40.20 14.90 -10.92
CA ALA A 284 -40.67 14.07 -9.80
C ALA A 284 -40.18 12.62 -9.90
N LEU A 285 -40.25 12.04 -11.12
CA LEU A 285 -39.73 10.70 -11.42
C LEU A 285 -38.21 10.57 -11.18
N SER A 286 -37.45 11.63 -11.42
CA SER A 286 -36.00 11.63 -11.20
C SER A 286 -35.66 11.70 -9.71
N VAL A 287 -36.42 12.46 -8.92
CA VAL A 287 -36.21 12.56 -7.46
C VAL A 287 -36.52 11.23 -6.74
N ILE A 288 -37.49 10.45 -7.21
CA ILE A 288 -37.88 9.17 -6.57
C ILE A 288 -37.07 7.93 -7.03
N ARG A 289 -36.04 8.10 -7.87
CA ARG A 289 -35.25 7.00 -8.47
C ARG A 289 -34.16 6.39 -7.55
N MET A 290 -34.08 6.80 -6.28
CA MET A 290 -33.06 6.36 -5.31
C MET A 290 -33.18 4.88 -4.87
N PRO A 291 -32.13 4.26 -4.30
CA PRO A 291 -32.29 3.25 -3.27
C PRO A 291 -32.93 3.87 -2.02
N ILE A 292 -33.87 3.16 -1.38
CA ILE A 292 -35.02 3.75 -0.67
C ILE A 292 -34.92 3.81 0.88
N PRO A 293 -33.86 4.30 1.55
CA PRO A 293 -33.97 4.48 3.00
C PRO A 293 -34.80 5.70 3.44
N GLU A 294 -35.00 6.73 2.62
CA GLU A 294 -35.39 8.07 3.11
C GLU A 294 -36.66 8.73 2.51
N LEU A 295 -37.48 8.00 1.75
CA LEU A 295 -38.77 8.57 1.32
C LEU A 295 -39.68 8.82 2.54
N PRO A 296 -40.22 10.04 2.72
CA PRO A 296 -41.23 10.29 3.75
C PRO A 296 -42.41 9.34 3.58
N VAL A 297 -42.88 8.79 4.70
CA VAL A 297 -43.96 7.77 4.74
C VAL A 297 -45.27 8.30 4.12
N ASP A 298 -45.47 9.60 4.13
CA ASP A 298 -46.64 10.32 3.62
C ASP A 298 -46.41 10.97 2.25
N ILE A 299 -45.27 10.77 1.58
CA ILE A 299 -44.90 11.55 0.37
C ILE A 299 -45.95 11.50 -0.74
N PHE A 300 -46.72 10.40 -0.86
CA PHE A 300 -47.80 10.24 -1.84
C PHE A 300 -49.21 10.50 -1.27
N ALA A 301 -49.34 11.00 -0.05
CA ALA A 301 -50.62 11.23 0.61
C ALA A 301 -51.51 12.22 -0.16
N SER A 302 -50.90 13.23 -0.79
CA SER A 302 -51.61 14.22 -1.61
C SER A 302 -51.60 13.92 -3.12
N CYS A 303 -51.06 12.78 -3.55
CA CYS A 303 -51.12 12.33 -4.94
C CYS A 303 -52.46 11.62 -5.16
N GLY A 304 -53.32 12.17 -6.03
CA GLY A 304 -54.57 11.57 -6.45
C GLY A 304 -54.41 10.69 -7.68
N LYS A 305 -55.54 10.37 -8.32
CA LYS A 305 -55.59 9.46 -9.48
C LYS A 305 -54.71 9.90 -10.65
N GLU A 306 -54.70 11.18 -11.01
CA GLU A 306 -53.95 11.67 -12.18
C GLU A 306 -52.43 11.75 -11.92
N GLU A 307 -52.03 12.16 -10.73
CA GLU A 307 -50.62 12.19 -10.31
C GLU A 307 -50.06 10.77 -10.24
N MET A 308 -50.80 9.85 -9.62
CA MET A 308 -50.38 8.46 -9.50
C MET A 308 -50.30 7.75 -10.84
N LYS A 309 -51.19 8.04 -11.81
CA LYS A 309 -51.07 7.51 -13.19
C LYS A 309 -49.71 7.83 -13.82
N SER A 310 -49.22 9.06 -13.65
CA SER A 310 -47.92 9.50 -14.17
C SER A 310 -46.74 8.76 -13.54
N LEU A 311 -46.89 8.31 -12.30
CA LEU A 311 -45.85 7.59 -11.58
C LEU A 311 -45.94 6.06 -11.77
N THR A 312 -47.15 5.51 -11.97
CA THR A 312 -47.45 4.06 -11.97
C THR A 312 -46.59 3.25 -12.95
N ARG A 313 -46.25 3.80 -14.13
CA ARG A 313 -45.40 3.11 -15.13
C ARG A 313 -43.98 2.77 -14.64
N ARG A 314 -43.47 3.39 -13.57
CA ARG A 314 -42.14 3.10 -12.98
C ARG A 314 -42.18 2.52 -11.56
N PHE A 315 -43.35 2.38 -10.94
CA PHE A 315 -43.55 1.65 -9.66
C PHE A 315 -43.23 0.14 -9.76
N LEU A 316 -42.86 -0.37 -10.94
CA LEU A 316 -42.36 -1.73 -11.20
C LEU A 316 -40.95 -2.01 -10.63
N THR A 317 -40.31 -1.04 -9.96
CA THR A 317 -39.01 -1.26 -9.32
C THR A 317 -39.17 -1.94 -7.95
N PRO A 318 -38.51 -3.08 -7.67
CA PRO A 318 -38.69 -3.88 -6.43
C PRO A 318 -38.41 -3.14 -5.11
N HIS A 319 -37.79 -1.97 -5.17
CA HIS A 319 -37.30 -1.27 -3.98
C HIS A 319 -38.42 -0.63 -3.15
N LEU A 320 -39.52 -0.14 -3.75
CA LEU A 320 -40.62 0.50 -2.99
C LEU A 320 -41.36 -0.51 -2.10
N TRP A 321 -41.26 -1.80 -2.44
CA TRP A 321 -41.81 -2.90 -1.65
C TRP A 321 -41.08 -3.04 -0.30
N LYS A 322 -39.90 -2.41 -0.14
CA LYS A 322 -39.18 -2.34 1.14
C LYS A 322 -39.78 -1.34 2.13
N ASN A 323 -40.63 -0.41 1.66
CA ASN A 323 -41.24 0.64 2.49
C ASN A 323 -42.77 0.68 2.29
N PRO A 324 -43.48 -0.35 2.75
CA PRO A 324 -44.91 -0.52 2.47
C PRO A 324 -45.82 0.54 3.11
N GLU A 325 -45.35 1.29 4.11
CA GLU A 325 -46.08 2.41 4.71
C GLU A 325 -46.38 3.50 3.67
N ILE A 326 -45.45 3.73 2.74
CA ILE A 326 -45.58 4.70 1.65
C ILE A 326 -46.75 4.32 0.74
N ILE A 327 -46.89 3.03 0.43
CA ILE A 327 -48.00 2.51 -0.38
C ILE A 327 -49.31 2.61 0.40
N GLY A 328 -49.29 2.32 1.70
CA GLY A 328 -50.45 2.44 2.58
C GLY A 328 -50.99 3.87 2.69
N ASN A 329 -50.14 4.88 2.53
CA ASN A 329 -50.54 6.28 2.60
C ASN A 329 -50.88 6.92 1.25
N ILE A 330 -50.85 6.19 0.14
CA ILE A 330 -51.23 6.75 -1.16
C ILE A 330 -52.64 7.34 -1.09
N SER A 331 -52.77 8.59 -1.53
CA SER A 331 -54.05 9.30 -1.58
C SER A 331 -54.78 9.42 -0.22
N SER A 332 -54.09 9.25 0.92
CA SER A 332 -54.72 9.33 2.24
C SER A 332 -55.19 10.75 2.60
N ALA A 333 -54.60 11.78 1.99
CA ALA A 333 -54.90 13.19 2.21
C ALA A 333 -55.69 13.85 1.07
N VAL A 334 -56.30 13.06 0.18
CA VAL A 334 -57.20 13.57 -0.88
C VAL A 334 -58.62 13.06 -0.65
N ASP A 335 -59.57 13.81 -1.21
CA ASP A 335 -60.99 13.46 -1.22
C ASP A 335 -61.23 12.11 -1.92
N ASP A 336 -62.30 11.40 -1.51
CA ASP A 336 -62.58 10.04 -1.98
C ASP A 336 -62.78 9.97 -3.51
N ASP A 337 -63.36 11.01 -4.14
CA ASP A 337 -63.56 11.12 -5.59
C ASP A 337 -62.23 11.17 -6.38
N LYS A 338 -61.17 11.71 -5.77
CA LYS A 338 -59.83 11.86 -6.35
C LYS A 338 -58.85 10.77 -5.92
N HIS A 339 -59.28 9.89 -5.02
CA HIS A 339 -58.45 8.82 -4.50
C HIS A 339 -57.98 7.88 -5.61
N PHE A 340 -56.71 7.48 -5.60
CA PHE A 340 -56.10 6.66 -6.66
C PHE A 340 -56.89 5.37 -6.97
N CYS A 341 -57.36 4.69 -5.93
CA CYS A 341 -58.09 3.43 -6.04
C CYS A 341 -59.58 3.59 -6.39
N ASN A 342 -60.11 4.83 -6.42
CA ASN A 342 -61.52 5.04 -6.73
C ASN A 342 -61.82 4.79 -8.22
N GLY A 343 -62.78 3.89 -8.46
CA GLY A 343 -63.14 3.40 -9.79
C GLY A 343 -62.04 2.54 -10.43
N MET A 344 -61.18 1.90 -9.63
CA MET A 344 -60.24 0.88 -10.11
C MET A 344 -60.99 -0.46 -10.25
N ASP A 345 -60.95 -1.04 -11.44
CA ASP A 345 -61.56 -2.35 -11.68
C ASP A 345 -60.68 -3.51 -11.14
N ALA A 346 -61.30 -4.67 -10.98
CA ALA A 346 -60.67 -5.86 -10.41
C ALA A 346 -59.48 -6.38 -11.25
N GLU A 347 -59.49 -6.20 -12.58
CA GLU A 347 -58.41 -6.66 -13.47
C GLU A 347 -57.18 -5.74 -13.36
N THR A 348 -57.39 -4.43 -13.40
CA THR A 348 -56.34 -3.43 -13.12
C THR A 348 -55.74 -3.63 -11.73
N TYR A 349 -56.56 -3.90 -10.71
CA TYR A 349 -56.07 -4.19 -9.37
C TYR A 349 -55.27 -5.50 -9.32
N HIS A 350 -55.74 -6.55 -9.99
CA HIS A 350 -55.09 -7.86 -10.04
C HIS A 350 -53.63 -7.76 -10.53
N ASP A 351 -53.37 -6.91 -11.53
CA ASP A 351 -52.06 -6.71 -12.13
C ASP A 351 -51.11 -5.82 -11.29
N LEU A 352 -51.64 -5.02 -10.36
CA LEU A 352 -50.86 -4.15 -9.48
C LEU A 352 -50.41 -4.87 -8.20
N ILE A 353 -49.58 -5.91 -8.35
CA ILE A 353 -49.09 -6.75 -7.23
C ILE A 353 -48.52 -5.92 -6.05
N TRP A 354 -47.80 -4.83 -6.34
CA TRP A 354 -47.22 -3.95 -5.33
C TRP A 354 -48.29 -3.25 -4.48
N LEU A 355 -49.41 -2.87 -5.09
CA LEU A 355 -50.55 -2.28 -4.41
C LEU A 355 -51.25 -3.39 -3.62
N ARG A 356 -51.55 -4.54 -4.23
CA ARG A 356 -52.19 -5.67 -3.54
C ARG A 356 -51.46 -6.08 -2.25
N ALA A 357 -50.14 -6.12 -2.28
CA ALA A 357 -49.31 -6.50 -1.12
C ALA A 357 -49.37 -5.50 0.05
N ASN A 358 -49.60 -4.21 -0.19
CA ASN A 358 -49.40 -3.16 0.82
C ASN A 358 -50.52 -2.10 0.88
N CYS A 359 -51.63 -2.34 0.18
CA CYS A 359 -52.76 -1.45 0.07
C CYS A 359 -53.41 -1.16 1.43
N SER A 360 -53.92 0.06 1.61
CA SER A 360 -54.68 0.46 2.79
C SER A 360 -56.09 -0.13 2.79
N ALA A 361 -56.72 -0.22 3.97
CA ALA A 361 -58.11 -0.65 4.06
C ALA A 361 -59.05 0.28 3.27
N LYS A 362 -58.78 1.60 3.31
CA LYS A 362 -59.50 2.61 2.54
C LYS A 362 -59.40 2.37 1.03
N CYS A 363 -58.20 2.15 0.50
CA CYS A 363 -58.02 1.84 -0.92
C CYS A 363 -58.76 0.55 -1.32
N ARG A 364 -58.70 -0.52 -0.50
CA ARG A 364 -59.46 -1.77 -0.76
C ARG A 364 -60.97 -1.54 -0.81
N SER A 365 -61.51 -0.70 0.06
CA SER A 365 -62.96 -0.42 0.08
C SER A 365 -63.50 0.26 -1.19
N PHE A 366 -62.63 0.87 -2.01
CA PHE A 366 -63.01 1.46 -3.28
C PHE A 366 -63.03 0.47 -4.45
N ILE A 367 -62.54 -0.75 -4.25
CA ILE A 367 -62.38 -1.75 -5.31
C ILE A 367 -63.53 -2.75 -5.22
N SER A 368 -64.50 -2.63 -6.12
CA SER A 368 -65.62 -3.56 -6.20
C SER A 368 -65.26 -4.79 -7.02
N VAL A 369 -65.47 -5.99 -6.47
CA VAL A 369 -65.37 -7.25 -7.22
C VAL A 369 -66.71 -7.55 -7.89
N PRO A 370 -66.79 -7.61 -9.24
CA PRO A 370 -68.05 -7.86 -9.95
C PRO A 370 -68.68 -9.23 -9.62
N ASP A 371 -70.02 -9.31 -9.68
CA ASP A 371 -70.73 -10.58 -9.57
C ASP A 371 -70.32 -11.53 -10.70
N GLY A 372 -69.83 -12.72 -10.34
CA GLY A 372 -69.29 -13.73 -11.26
C GLY A 372 -67.77 -13.70 -11.46
N TYR A 373 -67.05 -12.73 -10.88
CA TYR A 373 -65.58 -12.78 -10.81
C TYR A 373 -65.13 -13.83 -9.79
N ASP A 374 -64.08 -14.58 -10.12
CA ASP A 374 -63.52 -15.60 -9.24
C ASP A 374 -62.87 -14.96 -8.01
N LYS A 375 -63.59 -15.05 -6.87
CA LYS A 375 -63.18 -14.45 -5.60
C LYS A 375 -61.92 -15.10 -5.01
N GLU A 376 -61.53 -16.30 -5.47
CA GLU A 376 -60.27 -16.94 -5.05
C GLU A 376 -59.03 -16.26 -5.65
N LYS A 377 -59.19 -15.44 -6.70
CA LYS A 377 -58.09 -14.69 -7.33
C LYS A 377 -57.73 -13.38 -6.63
N LEU A 378 -58.66 -12.84 -5.84
CA LEU A 378 -58.51 -11.59 -5.06
C LEU A 378 -58.99 -11.79 -3.61
N PRO A 379 -58.48 -12.81 -2.90
CA PRO A 379 -59.03 -13.19 -1.60
C PRO A 379 -58.85 -12.09 -0.54
N GLU A 380 -57.97 -11.11 -0.76
CA GLU A 380 -57.74 -9.95 0.11
C GLU A 380 -58.88 -8.92 0.09
N LEU A 381 -59.76 -8.95 -0.91
CA LEU A 381 -60.94 -8.06 -1.06
C LEU A 381 -62.22 -8.68 -0.49
N VAL A 382 -62.15 -9.91 0.02
CA VAL A 382 -63.30 -10.63 0.57
C VAL A 382 -63.28 -10.54 2.11
N ASP A 383 -64.44 -10.35 2.72
CA ASP A 383 -64.58 -10.44 4.18
C ASP A 383 -64.68 -11.92 4.59
N GLY A 384 -63.81 -12.34 5.52
CA GLY A 384 -63.47 -13.73 5.84
C GLY A 384 -64.61 -14.75 5.83
N GLY A 385 -64.33 -15.92 5.24
CA GLY A 385 -65.24 -17.05 5.06
C GLY A 385 -64.53 -18.30 4.54
N SER A 386 -65.25 -19.20 3.85
CA SER A 386 -64.72 -20.47 3.33
C SER A 386 -63.49 -20.34 2.42
N ILE A 387 -63.31 -19.19 1.78
CA ILE A 387 -62.14 -18.88 0.94
C ILE A 387 -60.86 -18.79 1.78
N TRP A 388 -60.88 -18.05 2.89
CA TRP A 388 -59.71 -17.94 3.78
C TRP A 388 -59.39 -19.29 4.45
N ASP A 389 -60.40 -20.07 4.82
CA ASP A 389 -60.22 -21.42 5.36
C ASP A 389 -59.56 -22.37 4.37
N SER A 390 -59.92 -22.28 3.08
CA SER A 390 -59.27 -23.02 2.00
C SER A 390 -57.78 -22.67 1.90
N HIS A 391 -57.43 -21.38 1.96
CA HIS A 391 -56.03 -20.94 1.93
C HIS A 391 -55.23 -21.38 3.17
N VAL A 392 -55.82 -21.35 4.37
CA VAL A 392 -55.17 -21.89 5.59
C VAL A 392 -54.91 -23.39 5.46
N ALA A 393 -55.86 -24.16 4.91
CA ALA A 393 -55.67 -25.58 4.66
C ALA A 393 -54.56 -25.87 3.63
N GLN A 394 -54.46 -25.05 2.58
CA GLN A 394 -53.38 -25.14 1.59
C GLN A 394 -52.00 -24.87 2.21
N ILE A 395 -51.89 -23.86 3.09
CA ILE A 395 -50.65 -23.55 3.80
C ILE A 395 -50.23 -24.73 4.69
N LYS A 396 -51.17 -25.31 5.46
CA LYS A 396 -50.92 -26.51 6.29
C LYS A 396 -50.43 -27.71 5.48
N ALA A 397 -50.92 -27.85 4.24
CA ALA A 397 -50.55 -28.94 3.35
C ALA A 397 -49.20 -28.74 2.65
N ASN A 398 -48.47 -27.63 2.90
CA ASN A 398 -47.24 -27.27 2.19
C ASN A 398 -47.41 -27.21 0.66
N HIS A 399 -48.63 -27.00 0.17
CA HIS A 399 -48.83 -26.70 -1.24
C HIS A 399 -48.25 -25.32 -1.49
N LEU A 400 -47.24 -25.24 -2.37
CA LEU A 400 -46.56 -23.99 -2.75
C LEU A 400 -47.61 -22.89 -2.94
N PRO A 401 -47.71 -21.93 -2.00
CA PRO A 401 -48.79 -20.96 -2.04
C PRO A 401 -48.62 -20.13 -3.31
N ASP A 402 -49.70 -19.99 -4.08
CA ASP A 402 -49.68 -19.06 -5.20
C ASP A 402 -49.34 -17.67 -4.65
N ILE A 403 -48.18 -17.16 -5.07
CA ILE A 403 -47.60 -15.90 -4.62
C ILE A 403 -48.55 -14.74 -4.91
N ARG A 404 -49.39 -14.87 -5.95
CA ARG A 404 -50.36 -13.85 -6.38
C ARG A 404 -51.70 -13.91 -5.65
N THR A 405 -51.89 -14.85 -4.73
CA THR A 405 -53.14 -14.99 -3.95
C THR A 405 -52.81 -15.23 -2.48
N THR A 406 -52.50 -16.47 -2.11
CA THR A 406 -52.19 -16.88 -0.73
C THR A 406 -50.99 -16.10 -0.17
N GLY A 407 -49.94 -15.91 -0.98
CA GLY A 407 -48.77 -15.13 -0.56
C GLY A 407 -49.09 -13.67 -0.18
N LEU A 408 -50.05 -13.04 -0.87
CA LEU A 408 -50.46 -11.66 -0.59
C LEU A 408 -51.33 -11.56 0.67
N LEU A 409 -52.13 -12.58 0.98
CA LEU A 409 -52.88 -12.64 2.24
C LEU A 409 -51.95 -12.68 3.45
N ILE A 410 -50.99 -13.61 3.45
CA ILE A 410 -49.99 -13.77 4.53
C ILE A 410 -49.06 -12.56 4.60
N ALA A 411 -48.87 -11.82 3.51
CA ALA A 411 -48.08 -10.59 3.53
C ALA A 411 -48.81 -9.38 4.15
N SER A 412 -50.14 -9.26 3.95
CA SER A 412 -50.82 -7.96 4.00
C SER A 412 -52.06 -7.85 4.92
N ARG A 413 -52.76 -8.95 5.20
CA ARG A 413 -54.05 -8.95 5.93
C ARG A 413 -53.87 -9.46 7.37
N SER A 414 -54.04 -8.58 8.35
CA SER A 414 -53.94 -8.93 9.77
C SER A 414 -55.04 -9.91 10.19
N GLU A 415 -56.25 -9.72 9.70
CA GLU A 415 -57.42 -10.54 10.04
C GLU A 415 -57.28 -11.99 9.55
N PHE A 416 -56.67 -12.17 8.38
CA PHE A 416 -56.34 -13.51 7.87
C PHE A 416 -55.26 -14.18 8.74
N CYS A 417 -54.29 -13.40 9.22
CA CYS A 417 -53.20 -13.92 10.05
C CYS A 417 -53.62 -14.22 11.48
N GLU A 418 -54.62 -13.53 12.01
CA GLU A 418 -55.30 -13.89 13.26
C GLU A 418 -56.00 -15.25 13.10
N LEU A 419 -56.75 -15.45 12.02
CA LEU A 419 -57.34 -16.76 11.68
C LEU A 419 -56.26 -17.85 11.53
N MET A 420 -55.12 -17.52 10.91
CA MET A 420 -53.98 -18.43 10.79
C MET A 420 -53.39 -18.77 12.16
N ALA A 421 -53.25 -17.80 13.07
CA ALA A 421 -52.75 -18.01 14.43
C ALA A 421 -53.67 -18.90 15.27
N GLU A 422 -54.99 -18.86 15.03
CA GLU A 422 -55.96 -19.75 15.68
C GLU A 422 -55.90 -21.19 15.15
N LYS A 423 -55.56 -21.36 13.87
CA LYS A 423 -55.68 -22.64 13.17
C LYS A 423 -54.37 -23.37 12.97
N VAL A 424 -53.23 -22.69 12.97
CA VAL A 424 -51.89 -23.26 12.73
C VAL A 424 -51.12 -23.36 14.04
N SER A 425 -50.55 -24.53 14.32
CA SER A 425 -49.68 -24.77 15.47
C SER A 425 -48.22 -24.37 15.19
N SER A 426 -47.41 -24.24 16.24
CA SER A 426 -45.97 -23.94 16.12
C SER A 426 -45.24 -24.98 15.27
N ASP A 427 -45.53 -26.28 15.49
CA ASP A 427 -44.91 -27.39 14.75
C ASP A 427 -45.30 -27.36 13.26
N GLU A 428 -46.55 -27.02 12.96
CA GLU A 428 -47.00 -26.85 11.56
C GLU A 428 -46.28 -25.67 10.89
N LEU A 429 -46.05 -24.57 11.61
CA LEU A 429 -45.33 -23.39 11.11
C LEU A 429 -43.85 -23.69 10.84
N GLU A 430 -43.18 -24.43 11.73
CA GLU A 430 -41.77 -24.83 11.57
C GLU A 430 -41.53 -25.73 10.34
N ASN A 431 -42.51 -26.58 10.04
CA ASN A 431 -42.50 -27.51 8.92
C ASN A 431 -42.86 -26.86 7.59
N LEU A 432 -43.18 -25.55 7.56
CA LEU A 432 -43.43 -24.84 6.32
C LEU A 432 -42.16 -24.69 5.48
N ASP A 433 -42.34 -24.74 4.15
CA ASP A 433 -41.26 -24.45 3.20
C ASP A 433 -40.70 -23.02 3.41
N SER A 434 -39.39 -22.85 3.21
CA SER A 434 -38.69 -21.57 3.33
C SER A 434 -39.30 -20.45 2.48
N ILE A 435 -39.88 -20.78 1.32
CA ILE A 435 -40.58 -19.85 0.43
C ILE A 435 -41.87 -19.35 1.09
N ALA A 436 -42.64 -20.23 1.72
CA ALA A 436 -43.88 -19.88 2.41
C ALA A 436 -43.60 -19.02 3.66
N LEU A 437 -42.61 -19.42 4.47
CA LEU A 437 -42.15 -18.62 5.61
C LEU A 437 -41.60 -17.26 5.18
N GLY A 438 -40.90 -17.21 4.05
CA GLY A 438 -40.45 -15.97 3.43
C GLY A 438 -41.58 -15.03 2.97
N MET A 439 -42.82 -15.50 2.83
CA MET A 439 -43.97 -14.65 2.47
C MET A 439 -44.64 -14.01 3.68
N ILE A 440 -44.31 -14.43 4.90
CA ILE A 440 -44.90 -13.88 6.13
C ILE A 440 -44.48 -12.41 6.28
N GLY A 441 -45.45 -11.52 6.08
CA GLY A 441 -45.29 -10.08 6.24
C GLY A 441 -45.32 -9.65 7.70
N ALA A 442 -44.98 -8.38 7.96
CA ALA A 442 -44.82 -7.88 9.31
C ALA A 442 -46.10 -7.94 10.17
N LYS A 443 -47.27 -7.66 9.56
CA LYS A 443 -48.57 -7.76 10.25
C LYS A 443 -48.88 -9.20 10.64
N CYS A 444 -48.54 -10.13 9.76
CA CYS A 444 -48.79 -11.54 9.96
C CYS A 444 -47.88 -12.14 11.03
N ALA A 445 -46.59 -11.81 10.99
CA ALA A 445 -45.67 -12.22 12.04
C ALA A 445 -46.04 -11.66 13.41
N LEU A 446 -46.56 -10.43 13.47
CA LEU A 446 -47.05 -9.88 14.73
C LEU A 446 -48.26 -10.66 15.27
N ALA A 447 -49.18 -11.09 14.42
CA ALA A 447 -50.30 -11.96 14.81
C ALA A 447 -49.80 -13.37 15.24
N LEU A 448 -48.79 -13.90 14.55
CA LEU A 448 -48.18 -15.20 14.80
C LEU A 448 -47.10 -15.17 15.90
N LYS A 449 -46.88 -14.05 16.60
CA LYS A 449 -45.72 -13.84 17.49
C LYS A 449 -45.52 -14.91 18.57
N SER A 450 -46.59 -15.58 19.02
CA SER A 450 -46.54 -16.68 19.98
C SER A 450 -46.08 -18.02 19.39
N LEU A 451 -46.06 -18.14 18.07
CA LEU A 451 -45.71 -19.34 17.30
C LEU A 451 -44.34 -19.23 16.60
N ILE A 452 -43.71 -18.05 16.62
CA ILE A 452 -42.40 -17.83 15.99
C ILE A 452 -41.29 -18.32 16.93
N THR A 453 -40.75 -19.49 16.63
CA THR A 453 -39.55 -20.04 17.28
C THR A 453 -38.27 -19.52 16.62
N ARG A 454 -37.11 -19.90 17.18
CA ARG A 454 -35.80 -19.54 16.61
C ARG A 454 -35.63 -20.10 15.20
N GLU A 455 -36.03 -21.36 14.95
CA GLU A 455 -35.95 -21.97 13.63
C GLU A 455 -36.84 -21.25 12.60
N VAL A 456 -38.04 -20.82 13.00
CA VAL A 456 -38.94 -20.05 12.13
C VAL A 456 -38.33 -18.69 11.83
N ALA A 457 -37.89 -17.96 12.86
CA ALA A 457 -37.40 -16.58 12.75
C ALA A 457 -36.29 -16.43 11.71
N GLN A 458 -35.35 -17.38 11.65
CA GLN A 458 -34.23 -17.36 10.71
C GLN A 458 -34.65 -17.54 9.24
N LYS A 459 -35.83 -18.12 8.99
CA LYS A 459 -36.39 -18.35 7.64
C LYS A 459 -37.31 -17.20 7.17
N LEU A 460 -37.66 -16.26 8.04
CA LEU A 460 -38.51 -15.11 7.72
C LEU A 460 -37.74 -14.06 6.91
N ARG A 461 -38.44 -13.17 6.20
CA ARG A 461 -37.81 -12.08 5.44
C ARG A 461 -37.32 -10.94 6.33
N SER A 462 -36.49 -10.07 5.75
CA SER A 462 -35.86 -8.94 6.45
C SER A 462 -36.86 -7.97 7.10
N LEU A 463 -38.04 -7.77 6.52
CA LEU A 463 -39.04 -6.80 7.00
C LEU A 463 -39.98 -7.35 8.07
N THR A 464 -39.88 -8.64 8.41
CA THR A 464 -40.91 -9.34 9.17
C THR A 464 -41.06 -8.81 10.61
N PHE A 465 -39.97 -8.36 11.24
CA PHE A 465 -40.01 -7.87 12.62
C PHE A 465 -40.18 -6.35 12.78
N ARG A 466 -40.46 -5.61 11.71
CA ARG A 466 -40.48 -4.13 11.73
C ARG A 466 -41.58 -3.50 12.58
N LEU A 467 -42.65 -4.23 12.88
CA LEU A 467 -43.80 -3.81 13.69
C LEU A 467 -43.73 -4.30 15.14
N PHE A 468 -42.69 -5.06 15.51
CA PHE A 468 -42.60 -5.63 16.85
C PHE A 468 -42.24 -4.54 17.87
N THR A 469 -43.03 -4.48 18.93
CA THR A 469 -42.72 -3.68 20.12
C THR A 469 -41.86 -4.48 21.09
N ALA A 470 -41.35 -3.81 22.12
CA ALA A 470 -40.61 -4.45 23.21
C ALA A 470 -41.40 -5.57 23.91
N ASP A 471 -42.73 -5.50 23.95
CA ASP A 471 -43.57 -6.53 24.58
C ASP A 471 -43.87 -7.71 23.64
N ASP A 472 -43.73 -7.51 22.33
CA ASP A 472 -44.00 -8.53 21.32
C ASP A 472 -42.78 -9.41 21.06
N PHE A 473 -41.57 -8.86 21.13
CA PHE A 473 -40.34 -9.53 20.74
C PHE A 473 -39.75 -10.35 21.90
N LYS A 474 -39.88 -11.69 21.81
CA LYS A 474 -39.37 -12.64 22.81
C LYS A 474 -38.07 -13.34 22.40
N LEU A 475 -37.57 -13.08 21.18
CA LEU A 475 -36.34 -13.65 20.65
C LEU A 475 -35.12 -12.82 21.09
N LYS A 476 -33.90 -13.35 20.93
CA LYS A 476 -32.66 -12.59 21.07
C LYS A 476 -32.23 -12.03 19.71
N MET A 477 -31.39 -10.98 19.71
CA MET A 477 -30.83 -10.45 18.46
C MET A 477 -30.03 -11.50 17.67
N ALA A 478 -29.40 -12.46 18.36
CA ALA A 478 -28.68 -13.57 17.73
C ALA A 478 -29.59 -14.63 17.08
N ASP A 479 -30.90 -14.59 17.34
CA ASP A 479 -31.88 -15.52 16.77
C ASP A 479 -32.43 -15.06 15.41
N ILE A 480 -32.14 -13.82 15.01
CA ILE A 480 -32.57 -13.19 13.76
C ILE A 480 -31.36 -12.81 12.89
N THR A 481 -31.59 -12.60 11.59
CA THR A 481 -30.53 -12.27 10.63
C THR A 481 -30.14 -10.79 10.70
N LEU A 482 -28.95 -10.43 10.20
CA LEU A 482 -28.48 -9.03 10.16
C LEU A 482 -29.46 -8.11 9.40
N ASP A 483 -30.00 -8.60 8.29
CA ASP A 483 -31.00 -7.88 7.49
C ASP A 483 -32.32 -7.67 8.27
N GLN A 484 -32.68 -8.61 9.15
CA GLN A 484 -33.85 -8.47 10.03
C GLN A 484 -33.62 -7.44 11.14
N ILE A 485 -32.42 -7.40 11.72
CA ILE A 485 -32.04 -6.42 12.77
C ILE A 485 -32.12 -4.98 12.24
N GLU A 486 -31.67 -4.74 11.00
CA GLU A 486 -31.74 -3.42 10.36
C GLU A 486 -33.18 -2.86 10.32
N HIS A 487 -34.17 -3.74 10.19
CA HIS A 487 -35.58 -3.35 10.08
C HIS A 487 -36.39 -3.51 11.37
N LEU A 488 -35.84 -4.13 12.41
CA LEU A 488 -36.53 -4.38 13.69
C LEU A 488 -37.04 -3.07 14.30
N SER A 489 -38.32 -3.06 14.68
CA SER A 489 -39.04 -1.90 15.25
C SER A 489 -38.97 -0.60 14.44
N LYS A 490 -38.61 -0.62 13.16
CA LYS A 490 -38.49 0.59 12.33
C LYS A 490 -39.81 1.36 12.16
N SER A 491 -40.95 0.67 12.26
CA SER A 491 -42.30 1.24 12.13
C SER A 491 -43.00 1.43 13.48
N VAL A 492 -42.27 1.44 14.59
CA VAL A 492 -42.80 1.56 15.96
C VAL A 492 -42.29 2.85 16.61
N PRO A 493 -43.10 3.57 17.40
CA PRO A 493 -42.62 4.69 18.20
C PRO A 493 -41.40 4.30 19.03
N LYS A 494 -40.45 5.23 19.17
CA LYS A 494 -39.16 4.98 19.81
C LYS A 494 -39.32 4.42 21.23
N GLU A 495 -40.33 4.90 21.94
CA GLU A 495 -40.67 4.55 23.32
C GLU A 495 -41.17 3.10 23.47
N SER A 496 -41.70 2.52 22.39
CA SER A 496 -42.23 1.15 22.36
C SER A 496 -41.31 0.18 21.61
N SER A 497 -40.16 0.66 21.15
CA SER A 497 -39.20 -0.10 20.34
C SER A 497 -38.57 -1.25 21.12
N VAL A 498 -38.26 -2.37 20.46
CA VAL A 498 -37.58 -3.53 21.08
C VAL A 498 -36.25 -3.14 21.72
N PHE A 499 -35.58 -2.14 21.17
CA PHE A 499 -34.31 -1.63 21.65
C PHE A 499 -34.41 -0.98 23.05
N THR A 500 -35.60 -0.60 23.52
CA THR A 500 -35.79 0.01 24.86
C THR A 500 -35.54 -0.95 26.02
N LYS A 501 -35.62 -2.27 25.79
CA LYS A 501 -35.34 -3.32 26.78
C LYS A 501 -33.90 -3.82 26.77
N ILE A 502 -33.10 -3.41 25.79
CA ILE A 502 -31.70 -3.83 25.70
C ILE A 502 -30.91 -3.04 26.74
N GLU A 503 -30.23 -3.75 27.62
CA GLU A 503 -29.33 -3.14 28.59
C GLU A 503 -27.98 -2.82 27.95
N THR A 504 -27.26 -1.85 28.53
CA THR A 504 -25.91 -1.48 28.05
C THR A 504 -24.97 -2.69 28.02
N ALA A 505 -25.07 -3.62 28.98
CA ALA A 505 -24.23 -4.81 29.02
C ALA A 505 -24.42 -5.73 27.80
N GLU A 506 -25.67 -5.96 27.40
CA GLU A 506 -25.99 -6.78 26.21
C GLU A 506 -25.47 -6.12 24.92
N LEU A 507 -25.59 -4.79 24.82
CA LEU A 507 -25.05 -4.03 23.69
C LEU A 507 -23.53 -4.16 23.55
N LEU A 508 -22.79 -4.29 24.67
CA LEU A 508 -21.32 -4.45 24.64
C LEU A 508 -20.88 -5.83 24.15
N GLU A 509 -21.73 -6.84 24.30
CA GLU A 509 -21.47 -8.20 23.79
C GLU A 509 -21.74 -8.33 22.28
N TYR A 510 -22.42 -7.35 21.68
CA TYR A 510 -22.72 -7.39 20.24
C TYR A 510 -21.44 -7.31 19.39
N SER A 511 -21.38 -8.20 18.40
CA SER A 511 -20.34 -8.19 17.38
C SER A 511 -20.35 -6.89 16.57
N ASN A 512 -19.21 -6.54 15.98
CA ASN A 512 -19.13 -5.38 15.08
C ASN A 512 -20.10 -5.48 13.90
N ASN A 513 -20.47 -6.70 13.47
CA ASN A 513 -21.45 -6.91 12.40
C ASN A 513 -22.86 -6.44 12.82
N ILE A 514 -23.30 -6.77 14.03
CA ILE A 514 -24.60 -6.29 14.56
C ILE A 514 -24.54 -4.77 14.73
N LEU A 515 -23.48 -4.25 15.35
CA LEU A 515 -23.32 -2.80 15.55
C LEU A 515 -23.26 -2.01 14.23
N SER A 516 -22.82 -2.65 13.13
CA SER A 516 -22.75 -2.02 11.81
C SER A 516 -24.12 -1.80 11.15
N VAL A 517 -25.13 -2.59 11.52
CA VAL A 517 -26.48 -2.51 10.95
C VAL A 517 -27.47 -1.72 11.82
N LEU A 518 -27.08 -1.39 13.06
CA LEU A 518 -27.92 -0.59 13.96
C LEU A 518 -27.94 0.90 13.56
N THR A 519 -29.14 1.42 13.31
CA THR A 519 -29.39 2.83 12.99
C THR A 519 -29.19 3.72 14.22
N ASP A 520 -28.98 5.03 14.00
CA ASP A 520 -28.86 6.02 15.09
C ASP A 520 -30.12 6.09 15.95
N SER A 521 -31.29 5.93 15.33
CA SER A 521 -32.58 5.89 16.04
C SER A 521 -32.68 4.67 16.98
N GLN A 522 -32.30 3.48 16.50
CA GLN A 522 -32.32 2.24 17.29
C GLN A 522 -31.36 2.33 18.49
N ILE A 523 -30.14 2.83 18.30
CA ILE A 523 -29.18 3.03 19.39
C ILE A 523 -29.68 4.07 20.38
N GLY A 524 -30.26 5.16 19.89
CA GLY A 524 -30.85 6.18 20.75
C GLY A 524 -32.04 5.68 21.57
N ALA A 525 -32.65 4.54 21.20
CA ALA A 525 -33.73 3.90 21.96
C ALA A 525 -33.19 2.96 23.06
N ILE A 526 -31.94 2.53 22.98
CA ILE A 526 -31.28 1.71 24.02
C ILE A 526 -30.99 2.59 25.24
N GLN A 527 -31.25 2.06 26.44
CA GLN A 527 -30.89 2.73 27.69
C GLN A 527 -29.38 2.63 27.94
N VAL A 528 -28.63 3.48 27.23
CA VAL A 528 -27.18 3.56 27.34
C VAL A 528 -26.83 4.42 28.56
N LYS A 529 -26.08 3.84 29.51
CA LYS A 529 -25.54 4.61 30.63
C LYS A 529 -24.54 5.66 30.12
N PRO A 530 -24.55 6.91 30.65
CA PRO A 530 -23.73 8.01 30.12
C PRO A 530 -22.24 7.69 29.98
N GLU A 531 -21.69 6.92 30.91
CA GLU A 531 -20.27 6.52 30.93
C GLU A 531 -19.85 5.60 29.75
N TYR A 532 -20.80 4.97 29.05
CA TYR A 532 -20.51 4.11 27.88
C TYR A 532 -20.72 4.82 26.54
N LEU A 533 -21.24 6.05 26.52
CA LEU A 533 -21.60 6.75 25.27
C LEU A 533 -20.41 6.91 24.32
N ASN A 534 -19.24 7.28 24.85
CA ASN A 534 -18.02 7.47 24.06
C ASN A 534 -17.52 6.13 23.47
N TRP A 535 -17.55 5.06 24.27
CA TRP A 535 -17.13 3.72 23.84
C TRP A 535 -18.06 3.14 22.76
N ILE A 536 -19.38 3.27 22.95
CA ILE A 536 -20.37 2.82 21.96
C ILE A 536 -20.26 3.63 20.66
N SER A 537 -20.05 4.96 20.76
CA SER A 537 -19.80 5.82 19.60
C SER A 537 -18.58 5.34 18.81
N PHE A 538 -17.46 5.07 19.50
CA PHE A 538 -16.26 4.50 18.89
C PHE A 538 -16.53 3.15 18.21
N ARG A 539 -17.16 2.20 18.90
CA ARG A 539 -17.50 0.87 18.34
C ARG A 539 -18.39 0.95 17.10
N ARG A 540 -19.30 1.92 17.04
CA ARG A 540 -20.16 2.15 15.87
C ARG A 540 -19.42 2.75 14.69
N GLN A 541 -18.56 3.74 14.93
CA GLN A 541 -17.67 4.28 13.89
C GLN A 541 -16.78 3.18 13.32
N ALA A 542 -16.22 2.33 14.19
CA ALA A 542 -15.44 1.15 13.85
C ALA A 542 -16.22 0.15 12.99
N ALA A 543 -17.46 -0.16 13.38
CA ALA A 543 -18.33 -1.07 12.66
C ALA A 543 -18.76 -0.53 11.29
N ARG A 544 -19.00 0.79 11.15
CA ARG A 544 -19.35 1.42 9.87
C ARG A 544 -18.20 1.38 8.86
N LEU A 545 -16.95 1.56 9.32
CA LEU A 545 -15.77 1.44 8.47
C LEU A 545 -15.59 0.07 7.83
N LEU A 546 -16.11 -1.00 8.45
CA LEU A 546 -16.09 -2.35 7.85
C LEU A 546 -17.03 -2.46 6.64
N LYS A 547 -18.02 -1.56 6.49
CA LYS A 547 -19.02 -1.58 5.42
C LYS A 547 -18.66 -0.60 4.29
N GLU A 548 -18.23 0.61 4.63
CA GLU A 548 -17.87 1.66 3.66
C GLU A 548 -16.65 2.45 4.17
N MET A 549 -15.52 2.32 3.48
CA MET A 549 -14.25 2.91 3.91
C MET A 549 -14.05 4.31 3.31
N GLN A 550 -14.15 5.37 4.13
CA GLN A 550 -13.69 6.72 3.79
C GLN A 550 -12.37 7.03 4.51
N GLN A 551 -11.47 7.76 3.84
CA GLN A 551 -10.12 8.06 4.35
C GLN A 551 -10.11 8.78 5.70
N ASP A 552 -10.98 9.78 5.88
CA ASP A 552 -11.01 10.60 7.09
C ASP A 552 -11.55 9.84 8.33
N ASP A 553 -12.32 8.78 8.12
CA ASP A 553 -12.99 8.06 9.20
C ASP A 553 -12.03 7.12 9.95
N LEU A 554 -11.02 6.58 9.27
CA LEU A 554 -9.98 5.79 9.93
C LEU A 554 -9.11 6.67 10.84
N LYS A 555 -8.84 7.93 10.44
CA LYS A 555 -8.07 8.88 11.26
C LYS A 555 -8.81 9.19 12.56
N LYS A 556 -10.08 9.59 12.45
CA LYS A 556 -10.94 9.91 13.59
C LYS A 556 -11.06 8.76 14.57
N LEU A 557 -11.07 7.52 14.10
CA LEU A 557 -11.08 6.34 14.97
C LEU A 557 -9.79 6.17 15.77
N PHE A 558 -8.64 6.35 15.13
CA PHE A 558 -7.35 6.31 15.82
C PHE A 558 -7.24 7.44 16.85
N GLU A 559 -7.66 8.66 16.49
CA GLU A 559 -7.72 9.80 17.41
C GLU A 559 -8.67 9.53 18.59
N SER A 560 -9.83 8.93 18.33
CA SER A 560 -10.79 8.56 19.37
C SER A 560 -10.24 7.48 20.31
N CYS A 561 -9.52 6.49 19.77
CA CYS A 561 -8.86 5.46 20.58
C CYS A 561 -7.72 6.04 21.43
N LEU A 562 -6.96 6.99 20.88
CA LEU A 562 -5.93 7.72 21.62
C LEU A 562 -6.54 8.58 22.73
N ALA A 563 -7.71 9.19 22.50
CA ALA A 563 -8.40 9.99 23.51
C ALA A 563 -8.79 9.18 24.76
N PHE A 564 -8.91 7.86 24.67
CA PHE A 564 -9.09 7.00 25.84
C PHE A 564 -7.82 6.85 26.68
N LYS A 565 -6.62 7.06 26.11
CA LYS A 565 -5.34 6.92 26.83
C LYS A 565 -5.28 7.88 28.02
N GLY A 566 -5.21 7.34 29.24
CA GLY A 566 -5.15 8.12 30.48
C GLY A 566 -6.45 8.84 30.85
N LYS A 567 -7.56 8.60 30.14
CA LYS A 567 -8.90 9.14 30.41
C LYS A 567 -9.96 8.04 30.43
N GLU A 568 -9.54 6.82 30.74
CA GLU A 568 -10.40 5.65 30.83
C GLU A 568 -11.43 5.85 31.94
N THR A 569 -12.70 5.77 31.58
CA THR A 569 -13.81 5.87 32.53
C THR A 569 -14.15 4.51 33.15
N LEU A 570 -13.89 3.43 32.42
CA LEU A 570 -14.24 2.05 32.76
C LEU A 570 -12.98 1.17 32.95
N GLY A 571 -11.79 1.68 32.64
CA GLY A 571 -10.50 1.03 32.85
C GLY A 571 -10.13 -0.04 31.80
N PHE A 572 -10.89 -0.16 30.72
CA PHE A 572 -10.63 -1.12 29.64
C PHE A 572 -10.65 -0.53 28.24
N GLU A 573 -11.16 0.71 28.09
CA GLU A 573 -11.49 1.29 26.79
C GLU A 573 -10.27 1.41 25.88
N HIS A 574 -9.12 1.79 26.43
CA HIS A 574 -7.92 1.98 25.62
C HIS A 574 -7.37 0.66 25.06
N LYS A 575 -7.41 -0.41 25.86
CA LYS A 575 -6.99 -1.75 25.41
C LYS A 575 -7.98 -2.34 24.41
N GLU A 576 -9.28 -2.24 24.69
CA GLU A 576 -10.31 -2.75 23.80
C GLU A 576 -10.39 -1.96 22.49
N CYS A 577 -10.16 -0.64 22.51
CA CYS A 577 -10.13 0.16 21.29
C CYS A 577 -9.01 -0.31 20.35
N ALA A 578 -7.83 -0.64 20.89
CA ALA A 578 -6.73 -1.20 20.11
C ALA A 578 -7.05 -2.58 19.51
N ASN A 579 -7.76 -3.44 20.26
CA ASN A 579 -8.24 -4.73 19.76
C ASN A 579 -9.22 -4.55 18.59
N VAL A 580 -10.16 -3.62 18.72
CA VAL A 580 -11.13 -3.28 17.67
C VAL A 580 -10.42 -2.73 16.43
N LEU A 581 -9.50 -1.77 16.59
CA LEU A 581 -8.70 -1.24 15.48
C LEU A 581 -7.89 -2.34 14.79
N SER A 582 -7.28 -3.24 15.57
CA SER A 582 -6.52 -4.38 15.03
C SER A 582 -7.40 -5.28 14.16
N GLY A 583 -8.61 -5.60 14.61
CA GLY A 583 -9.59 -6.38 13.86
C GLY A 583 -10.02 -5.69 12.56
N ILE A 584 -10.27 -4.38 12.59
CA ILE A 584 -10.62 -3.60 11.39
C ILE A 584 -9.46 -3.67 10.39
N ILE A 585 -8.25 -3.31 10.80
CA ILE A 585 -7.07 -3.22 9.93
C ILE A 585 -6.76 -4.57 9.28
N LEU A 586 -6.89 -5.68 10.00
CA LEU A 586 -6.70 -7.02 9.44
C LEU A 586 -7.75 -7.36 8.37
N ASN A 587 -8.98 -6.87 8.51
CA ASN A 587 -10.06 -7.06 7.54
C ASN A 587 -10.03 -6.08 6.36
N LEU A 588 -9.32 -4.95 6.47
CA LEU A 588 -9.17 -4.01 5.34
C LEU A 588 -8.42 -4.68 4.17
N SER A 589 -8.94 -4.55 2.95
CA SER A 589 -8.31 -5.05 1.73
C SER A 589 -8.55 -4.07 0.57
N GLY A 590 -7.66 -4.06 -0.42
CA GLY A 590 -7.80 -3.26 -1.65
C GLY A 590 -6.90 -2.02 -1.78
N PRO A 591 -6.67 -1.50 -2.99
CA PRO A 591 -5.63 -0.49 -3.27
C PRO A 591 -5.80 0.84 -2.50
N ASN A 592 -7.01 1.16 -2.03
CA ASN A 592 -7.30 2.40 -1.31
C ASN A 592 -6.89 2.37 0.18
N TRP A 593 -6.54 1.20 0.75
CA TRP A 593 -6.15 1.12 2.17
C TRP A 593 -4.81 1.83 2.43
N GLU A 594 -3.87 1.78 1.50
CA GLU A 594 -2.53 2.33 1.70
C GLU A 594 -2.48 3.85 1.76
N SER A 595 -3.27 4.51 0.90
CA SER A 595 -3.46 5.96 0.95
C SER A 595 -4.18 6.36 2.24
N SER A 596 -5.12 5.53 2.68
CA SER A 596 -5.85 5.67 3.93
C SER A 596 -5.04 5.33 5.19
N VAL A 597 -3.87 4.71 5.08
CA VAL A 597 -2.99 4.44 6.23
C VAL A 597 -1.74 5.32 6.21
N GLY A 598 -1.41 5.93 5.07
CA GLY A 598 -0.26 6.82 4.93
C GLY A 598 -0.24 7.95 5.96
N PHE A 599 -1.40 8.52 6.30
CA PHE A 599 -1.48 9.58 7.31
C PHE A 599 -1.14 9.09 8.72
N LEU A 600 -1.39 7.82 9.08
CA LEU A 600 -1.10 7.28 10.42
C LEU A 600 0.40 7.33 10.72
N PHE A 601 1.23 7.18 9.68
CA PHE A 601 2.68 7.26 9.79
C PHE A 601 3.21 8.70 9.75
N ASN A 602 2.42 9.66 9.29
CA ASN A 602 2.80 11.08 9.27
C ASN A 602 2.31 11.83 10.52
N ASP A 603 1.29 11.32 11.21
CA ASP A 603 0.74 11.93 12.42
C ASP A 603 1.48 11.43 13.67
N THR A 604 2.35 12.27 14.22
CA THR A 604 3.18 11.95 15.39
C THR A 604 2.35 11.60 16.62
N ASN A 605 1.10 12.07 16.72
CA ASN A 605 0.22 11.76 17.85
C ASN A 605 -0.23 10.30 17.82
N LEU A 606 -0.34 9.70 16.63
CA LEU A 606 -0.86 8.34 16.44
C LEU A 606 0.22 7.27 16.48
N HIS A 607 1.50 7.65 16.45
CA HIS A 607 2.64 6.72 16.48
C HIS A 607 2.66 5.83 17.72
N SER A 608 2.37 6.40 18.90
CA SER A 608 2.30 5.61 20.13
C SER A 608 1.29 4.47 20.01
N LEU A 609 0.13 4.73 19.40
CA LEU A 609 -0.91 3.72 19.21
C LEU A 609 -0.47 2.59 18.27
N LEU A 610 0.28 2.92 17.20
CA LEU A 610 0.77 1.97 16.22
C LEU A 610 1.73 0.96 16.82
N TYR A 611 2.68 1.42 17.64
CA TYR A 611 3.79 0.61 18.12
C TYR A 611 3.59 0.09 19.56
N GLU A 612 2.69 0.65 20.37
CA GLU A 612 2.47 0.18 21.75
C GLU A 612 1.35 -0.85 21.87
N LEU A 613 0.28 -0.75 21.07
CA LEU A 613 -0.99 -1.44 21.35
C LEU A 613 -1.46 -2.38 20.25
N LEU A 614 -0.99 -2.20 19.02
CA LEU A 614 -1.40 -3.07 17.92
C LEU A 614 -0.72 -4.43 18.02
N SER A 615 -1.44 -5.46 17.57
CA SER A 615 -0.85 -6.80 17.45
C SER A 615 0.31 -6.81 16.45
N LYS A 616 1.24 -7.76 16.61
CA LYS A 616 2.40 -7.92 15.69
C LYS A 616 1.99 -8.05 14.22
N GLU A 617 0.90 -8.76 13.97
CA GLU A 617 0.39 -9.01 12.61
C GLU A 617 -0.23 -7.75 12.01
N THR A 618 -1.00 -7.01 12.82
CA THR A 618 -1.57 -5.72 12.43
C THR A 618 -0.47 -4.72 12.12
N LEU A 619 0.51 -4.57 13.01
CA LEU A 619 1.64 -3.66 12.82
C LEU A 619 2.43 -4.02 11.56
N LEU A 620 2.74 -5.31 11.35
CA LEU A 620 3.41 -5.78 10.12
C LEU A 620 2.63 -5.39 8.86
N LYS A 621 1.30 -5.59 8.86
CA LYS A 621 0.44 -5.23 7.73
C LYS A 621 0.50 -3.73 7.44
N LEU A 622 0.54 -2.87 8.46
CA LEU A 622 0.60 -1.42 8.30
C LEU A 622 1.97 -0.93 7.81
N ILE A 623 3.06 -1.48 8.36
CA ILE A 623 4.42 -1.04 8.01
C ILE A 623 4.85 -1.60 6.65
N GLN A 624 4.33 -2.73 6.20
CA GLN A 624 4.71 -3.29 4.90
C GLN A 624 4.16 -2.42 3.76
N LYS A 625 5.04 -1.98 2.86
CA LYS A 625 4.61 -1.29 1.63
C LYS A 625 3.94 -2.30 0.70
N SER A 626 2.79 -1.93 0.12
CA SER A 626 2.17 -2.70 -0.98
C SER A 626 2.12 -1.93 -2.31
N THR A 627 2.40 -0.62 -2.31
CA THR A 627 2.63 0.17 -3.53
C THR A 627 4.12 0.25 -3.83
N PHE A 628 4.47 -0.13 -5.05
CA PHE A 628 5.82 -0.05 -5.60
C PHE A 628 5.73 0.66 -6.95
N ASN A 629 6.78 1.38 -7.34
CA ASN A 629 6.80 2.07 -8.61
C ASN A 629 6.62 1.05 -9.75
N SER A 630 5.49 1.13 -10.46
CA SER A 630 5.04 0.13 -11.43
C SER A 630 5.71 0.26 -12.81
N ALA A 631 6.64 1.20 -12.96
CA ALA A 631 7.14 1.60 -14.26
C ALA A 631 7.90 0.49 -15.02
N GLU A 632 8.48 -0.52 -14.36
CA GLU A 632 9.24 -1.55 -15.08
C GLU A 632 9.16 -2.94 -14.41
N ASP A 633 8.64 -3.92 -15.15
CA ASP A 633 8.86 -5.34 -14.88
C ASP A 633 10.37 -5.62 -15.02
N PHE A 634 11.12 -5.45 -13.94
CA PHE A 634 12.55 -5.72 -13.96
C PHE A 634 12.78 -7.21 -14.19
N LYS A 635 13.34 -7.53 -15.36
CA LYS A 635 13.78 -8.88 -15.77
C LYS A 635 15.29 -8.88 -15.90
N LEU A 636 15.98 -9.39 -14.88
CA LEU A 636 17.42 -9.63 -14.99
C LEU A 636 17.63 -10.85 -15.90
N LYS A 637 18.21 -10.65 -17.09
CA LYS A 637 18.65 -11.77 -17.94
C LYS A 637 19.90 -12.39 -17.33
N HIS A 638 19.87 -13.69 -17.06
CA HIS A 638 21.01 -14.44 -16.55
C HIS A 638 21.23 -15.71 -17.35
N ASP A 639 22.48 -16.05 -17.65
CA ASP A 639 22.91 -17.14 -18.53
C ASP A 639 22.81 -18.56 -17.91
N GLY A 640 22.21 -18.69 -16.73
CA GLY A 640 22.08 -19.98 -16.02
C GLY A 640 23.35 -20.49 -15.33
N ARG A 641 24.45 -19.73 -15.29
CA ARG A 641 25.66 -20.08 -14.52
C ARG A 641 25.60 -19.51 -13.10
N LYS A 642 26.56 -19.86 -12.22
CA LYS A 642 26.68 -19.31 -10.84
C LYS A 642 26.54 -17.79 -10.86
N TYR A 643 25.70 -17.22 -10.00
CA TYR A 643 25.38 -15.79 -10.04
C TYR A 643 26.65 -14.94 -9.91
N ASN A 644 26.86 -14.01 -10.84
CA ASN A 644 27.95 -13.04 -10.69
C ASN A 644 27.59 -12.09 -9.55
N LEU A 645 28.18 -12.36 -8.39
CA LEU A 645 27.88 -11.71 -7.13
C LEU A 645 28.23 -10.21 -7.15
N ALA A 646 29.40 -9.85 -7.67
CA ALA A 646 29.83 -8.45 -7.77
C ALA A 646 28.90 -7.66 -8.71
N HIS A 647 28.54 -8.24 -9.85
CA HIS A 647 27.56 -7.64 -10.76
C HIS A 647 26.19 -7.51 -10.10
N SER A 648 25.72 -8.54 -9.39
CA SER A 648 24.43 -8.53 -8.71
C SER A 648 24.34 -7.45 -7.63
N LEU A 649 25.39 -7.26 -6.83
CA LEU A 649 25.47 -6.20 -5.84
C LEU A 649 25.50 -4.81 -6.50
N GLN A 650 26.23 -4.66 -7.59
CA GLN A 650 26.24 -3.42 -8.37
C GLN A 650 24.86 -3.12 -8.95
N THR A 651 24.16 -4.11 -9.51
CA THR A 651 22.79 -3.97 -10.01
C THR A 651 21.81 -3.61 -8.89
N ILE A 652 21.96 -4.17 -7.70
CA ILE A 652 21.15 -3.76 -6.53
C ILE A 652 21.39 -2.28 -6.24
N ARG A 653 22.64 -1.81 -6.21
CA ARG A 653 22.96 -0.40 -5.96
C ARG A 653 22.34 0.51 -7.02
N GLU A 654 22.46 0.15 -8.29
CA GLU A 654 21.99 0.95 -9.43
C GLU A 654 20.47 0.89 -9.66
N SER A 655 19.80 -0.21 -9.30
CA SER A 655 18.40 -0.49 -9.66
C SER A 655 17.52 -0.92 -8.48
N HIS A 656 17.90 -0.60 -7.24
CA HIS A 656 17.17 -0.99 -6.02
C HIS A 656 15.68 -0.63 -6.04
N GLN A 657 15.29 0.50 -6.66
CA GLN A 657 13.87 0.89 -6.75
C GLN A 657 13.06 -0.09 -7.58
N SER A 658 13.49 -0.40 -8.81
CA SER A 658 12.82 -1.37 -9.69
C SER A 658 12.90 -2.80 -9.14
N LEU A 659 14.03 -3.15 -8.50
CA LEU A 659 14.22 -4.45 -7.85
C LEU A 659 13.40 -4.61 -6.57
N SER A 660 12.96 -3.54 -5.92
CA SER A 660 12.11 -3.61 -4.72
C SER A 660 10.68 -4.10 -5.06
N ASN A 661 10.26 -4.02 -6.32
CA ASN A 661 8.93 -4.44 -6.75
C ASN A 661 8.69 -5.95 -6.46
N PRO A 662 7.54 -6.34 -5.88
CA PRO A 662 7.22 -7.74 -5.62
C PRO A 662 7.10 -8.58 -6.90
N GLN A 663 6.85 -7.96 -8.06
CA GLN A 663 6.77 -8.61 -9.36
C GLN A 663 8.11 -8.74 -10.09
N SER A 664 9.21 -8.14 -9.59
CA SER A 664 10.52 -8.32 -10.21
C SER A 664 10.89 -9.82 -10.27
N THR A 665 11.44 -10.23 -11.41
CA THR A 665 11.83 -11.63 -11.68
C THR A 665 13.24 -11.71 -12.25
N ILE A 666 13.84 -12.89 -12.14
CA ILE A 666 15.12 -13.21 -12.78
C ILE A 666 14.80 -14.25 -13.85
N CYS A 667 15.22 -13.98 -15.09
CA CYS A 667 14.94 -14.84 -16.24
C CYS A 667 16.20 -15.62 -16.64
N HIS A 668 16.06 -16.94 -16.71
CA HIS A 668 17.02 -17.83 -17.34
C HIS A 668 16.52 -18.28 -18.72
N SER A 669 17.42 -18.63 -19.63
CA SER A 669 17.06 -19.30 -20.87
C SER A 669 16.46 -20.68 -20.56
N GLY A 670 15.14 -20.78 -20.57
CA GLY A 670 14.41 -22.05 -20.40
C GLY A 670 13.70 -22.26 -19.07
N VAL A 671 13.77 -21.33 -18.10
CA VAL A 671 13.07 -21.45 -16.80
C VAL A 671 12.30 -20.17 -16.52
N THR A 672 10.99 -20.30 -16.28
CA THR A 672 10.11 -19.20 -15.85
C THR A 672 9.53 -19.52 -14.47
N GLY A 673 9.54 -18.57 -13.54
CA GLY A 673 8.98 -18.77 -12.20
C GLY A 673 9.71 -18.04 -11.08
N VAL A 674 9.34 -18.35 -9.83
CA VAL A 674 9.85 -17.69 -8.61
C VAL A 674 11.20 -18.29 -8.15
N GLY A 675 11.53 -19.50 -8.60
CA GLY A 675 12.75 -20.23 -8.20
C GLY A 675 14.06 -19.53 -8.50
N PRO A 676 14.30 -19.06 -9.73
CA PRO A 676 15.52 -18.30 -10.07
C PRO A 676 15.76 -17.10 -9.15
N LEU A 677 14.70 -16.39 -8.77
CA LEU A 677 14.81 -15.25 -7.87
C LEU A 677 15.15 -15.69 -6.43
N ARG A 678 14.58 -16.80 -5.96
CA ARG A 678 14.89 -17.35 -4.63
C ARG A 678 16.34 -17.86 -4.56
N GLY A 679 16.81 -18.56 -5.59
CA GLY A 679 18.20 -19.02 -5.69
C GLY A 679 19.20 -17.87 -5.67
N TRP A 680 18.98 -16.85 -6.50
CA TRP A 680 19.80 -15.63 -6.50
C TRP A 680 19.85 -14.92 -5.14
N LEU A 681 18.68 -14.77 -4.49
CA LEU A 681 18.61 -14.19 -3.14
C LEU A 681 19.32 -15.07 -2.12
N GLY A 682 19.20 -16.40 -2.22
CA GLY A 682 19.90 -17.35 -1.35
C GLY A 682 21.41 -17.15 -1.37
N ASP A 683 22.01 -17.12 -2.55
CA ASP A 683 23.47 -16.96 -2.72
C ASP A 683 23.96 -15.59 -2.19
N LEU A 684 23.18 -14.53 -2.40
CA LEU A 684 23.49 -13.19 -1.86
C LEU A 684 23.42 -13.14 -0.33
N LEU A 685 22.44 -13.82 0.26
CA LEU A 685 22.28 -13.91 1.71
C LEU A 685 23.38 -14.76 2.37
N ASP A 686 23.80 -15.85 1.73
CA ASP A 686 24.92 -16.67 2.21
C ASP A 686 26.26 -15.93 2.10
N THR A 687 26.42 -15.11 1.05
CA THR A 687 27.56 -14.19 0.93
C THR A 687 27.55 -13.18 2.06
N MET A 688 26.39 -12.57 2.36
CA MET A 688 26.23 -11.63 3.47
C MET A 688 26.65 -12.28 4.80
N LYS A 689 26.20 -13.51 5.06
CA LYS A 689 26.61 -14.30 6.24
C LYS A 689 28.13 -14.46 6.31
N THR A 690 28.73 -14.94 5.23
CA THR A 690 30.15 -15.28 5.18
C THR A 690 31.04 -14.06 5.33
N ASN A 691 30.68 -12.94 4.70
CA ASN A 691 31.56 -11.77 4.61
C ASN A 691 31.29 -10.72 5.69
N MET A 692 30.03 -10.53 6.11
CA MET A 692 29.64 -9.42 6.98
C MET A 692 29.24 -9.83 8.38
N VAL A 693 29.08 -11.12 8.68
CA VAL A 693 28.61 -11.57 9.99
C VAL A 693 29.73 -12.26 10.77
N SER A 694 29.86 -11.92 12.05
CA SER A 694 30.83 -12.52 12.98
C SER A 694 30.15 -13.64 13.76
N ASN A 695 30.78 -14.82 13.78
CA ASN A 695 30.41 -15.89 14.71
C ASN A 695 31.00 -15.56 16.07
N THR A 696 30.12 -15.33 17.05
CA THR A 696 30.47 -15.24 18.46
C THR A 696 30.15 -16.59 19.09
N ASP A 697 31.19 -17.31 19.49
CA ASP A 697 31.21 -18.63 20.12
C ASP A 697 30.41 -19.76 19.43
N ASP A 698 31.12 -20.82 19.03
CA ASP A 698 30.55 -22.09 18.54
C ASP A 698 29.58 -22.77 19.54
N ILE A 699 29.52 -22.26 20.78
CA ILE A 699 28.69 -22.80 21.87
C ILE A 699 27.31 -22.11 21.96
N TYR A 700 27.11 -20.93 21.35
CA TYR A 700 25.85 -20.15 21.42
C TYR A 700 25.39 -19.61 20.05
N ALA A 701 25.43 -20.44 19.02
CA ALA A 701 25.18 -20.11 17.60
C ALA A 701 23.80 -19.47 17.21
N SER A 702 23.00 -18.95 18.14
CA SER A 702 21.66 -18.41 17.85
C SER A 702 21.59 -16.88 17.66
N ILE A 703 22.60 -16.10 18.05
CA ILE A 703 22.59 -14.62 17.86
C ILE A 703 23.95 -14.19 17.32
N GLN A 704 23.95 -13.48 16.19
CA GLN A 704 25.13 -13.03 15.48
C GLN A 704 25.15 -11.50 15.36
N LYS A 705 26.35 -10.93 15.21
CA LYS A 705 26.57 -9.49 15.01
C LYS A 705 27.34 -9.24 13.72
N PHE A 706 27.26 -8.02 13.18
CA PHE A 706 28.06 -7.65 12.02
C PHE A 706 29.57 -7.68 12.36
N LYS A 707 30.41 -8.08 11.41
CA LYS A 707 31.87 -8.12 11.56
C LYS A 707 32.43 -6.73 11.81
N PHE A 708 33.59 -6.72 12.45
CA PHE A 708 34.35 -5.51 12.73
C PHE A 708 35.72 -5.57 12.01
N PRO A 709 36.17 -4.47 11.40
CA PRO A 709 35.41 -3.27 11.00
C PRO A 709 34.49 -3.51 9.78
N ILE A 710 33.37 -2.78 9.71
CA ILE A 710 32.39 -2.82 8.60
C ILE A 710 32.39 -1.50 7.81
N LYS A 711 32.12 -1.56 6.50
CA LYS A 711 31.97 -0.38 5.64
C LYS A 711 30.56 0.20 5.74
N GLY A 712 30.45 1.53 5.85
CA GLY A 712 29.19 2.25 5.77
C GLY A 712 28.43 2.02 4.46
N VAL A 713 29.15 1.95 3.34
CA VAL A 713 28.58 1.74 1.99
C VAL A 713 27.91 0.38 1.79
N ASP A 714 28.15 -0.58 2.69
CA ASP A 714 27.50 -1.89 2.64
C ASP A 714 26.16 -1.93 3.39
N GLY A 715 25.82 -0.85 4.11
CA GLY A 715 24.52 -0.70 4.78
C GLY A 715 23.34 -0.84 3.82
N PRO A 716 23.24 -0.02 2.76
CA PRO A 716 22.11 -0.07 1.82
C PRO A 716 21.86 -1.45 1.18
N PRO A 717 22.85 -2.15 0.61
CA PRO A 717 22.61 -3.48 0.05
C PRO A 717 22.23 -4.52 1.13
N ALA A 718 22.80 -4.46 2.33
CA ALA A 718 22.42 -5.35 3.43
C ALA A 718 20.96 -5.14 3.88
N GLY A 719 20.55 -3.88 4.04
CA GLY A 719 19.16 -3.52 4.34
C GLY A 719 18.19 -3.93 3.23
N PHE A 720 18.59 -3.72 1.97
CA PHE A 720 17.82 -4.14 0.81
C PHE A 720 17.62 -5.66 0.78
N LEU A 721 18.69 -6.45 0.98
CA LEU A 721 18.62 -7.91 0.97
C LEU A 721 17.72 -8.44 2.09
N ALA A 722 17.82 -7.88 3.31
CA ALA A 722 16.94 -8.24 4.42
C ALA A 722 15.46 -7.93 4.10
N GLY A 723 15.18 -6.75 3.54
CA GLY A 723 13.83 -6.35 3.15
C GLY A 723 13.28 -7.18 1.98
N LYS A 724 14.11 -7.50 0.98
CA LYS A 724 13.72 -8.33 -0.17
C LYS A 724 13.48 -9.78 0.25
N ALA A 725 14.30 -10.32 1.15
CA ALA A 725 14.10 -11.63 1.76
C ALA A 725 12.74 -11.69 2.45
N MET A 726 12.44 -10.72 3.31
CA MET A 726 11.14 -10.60 3.98
C MET A 726 9.97 -10.53 2.99
N GLN A 727 10.07 -9.69 1.95
CA GLN A 727 9.05 -9.57 0.89
C GLN A 727 8.81 -10.91 0.17
N LYS A 728 9.87 -11.70 -0.06
CA LYS A 728 9.83 -13.01 -0.72
C LYS A 728 9.63 -14.18 0.26
N LYS A 729 9.31 -13.90 1.52
CA LYS A 729 9.08 -14.89 2.59
C LYS A 729 10.29 -15.82 2.78
N LEU A 730 11.48 -15.23 2.72
CA LEU A 730 12.77 -15.81 3.07
C LEU A 730 13.23 -15.21 4.39
N LYS A 731 13.93 -16.00 5.18
CA LYS A 731 14.65 -15.57 6.39
C LYS A 731 16.11 -15.23 6.02
N LEU A 732 16.91 -14.78 6.97
CA LEU A 732 18.35 -14.71 6.85
C LEU A 732 18.92 -16.08 7.22
N PRO A 733 20.05 -16.52 6.66
CA PRO A 733 20.72 -17.77 7.05
C PRO A 733 21.44 -17.68 8.41
N PHE A 734 21.14 -16.62 9.18
CA PHE A 734 21.64 -16.29 10.51
C PHE A 734 20.57 -15.46 11.25
N ALA A 735 20.76 -15.27 12.55
CA ALA A 735 19.94 -14.40 13.37
C ALA A 735 20.77 -13.20 13.83
N LEU A 736 20.34 -11.99 13.49
CA LEU A 736 20.96 -10.75 13.99
C LEU A 736 20.53 -10.47 15.43
N ASP A 737 21.40 -9.80 16.19
CA ASP A 737 21.08 -9.27 17.51
C ASP A 737 19.77 -8.44 17.48
N PRO A 738 18.74 -8.81 18.26
CA PRO A 738 17.51 -8.02 18.38
C PRO A 738 17.76 -6.53 18.69
N LYS A 739 18.79 -6.21 19.48
CA LYS A 739 19.14 -4.80 19.78
C LYS A 739 19.56 -4.02 18.55
N PHE A 740 20.12 -4.68 17.52
CA PHE A 740 20.44 -4.00 16.26
C PHE A 740 19.17 -3.48 15.57
N TYR A 741 18.06 -4.22 15.63
CA TYR A 741 16.79 -3.77 15.04
C TYR A 741 16.20 -2.54 15.76
N GLU A 742 16.47 -2.39 17.06
CA GLU A 742 16.08 -1.20 17.82
C GLU A 742 16.81 0.06 17.32
N LEU A 743 18.08 -0.05 16.94
CA LEU A 743 18.89 1.07 16.42
C LEU A 743 18.32 1.58 15.10
N ILE A 744 17.91 0.66 14.22
CA ILE A 744 17.36 0.99 12.90
C ILE A 744 16.08 1.82 13.04
N LEU A 745 15.25 1.55 14.06
CA LEU A 745 13.92 2.17 14.19
C LEU A 745 13.98 3.67 14.46
N ASN A 746 14.93 4.14 15.26
CA ASN A 746 15.07 5.56 15.60
C ASN A 746 16.25 6.26 14.91
N GLU A 747 17.22 5.52 14.38
CA GLU A 747 18.44 6.08 13.76
C GLU A 747 19.16 7.08 14.70
N ASN A 748 19.10 6.85 16.01
CA ASN A 748 19.68 7.75 17.00
C ASN A 748 21.20 7.51 17.10
N ASP A 749 21.99 8.56 16.86
CA ASP A 749 23.45 8.46 16.83
C ASP A 749 24.05 8.11 18.21
N ASP A 750 23.44 8.54 19.32
CA ASP A 750 23.89 8.26 20.69
C ASP A 750 23.60 6.80 21.09
N GLU A 751 22.41 6.29 20.72
CA GLU A 751 22.05 4.88 20.91
C GLU A 751 22.97 3.97 20.09
N THR A 752 23.24 4.36 18.84
CA THR A 752 24.15 3.64 17.93
C THR A 752 25.57 3.61 18.47
N GLU A 753 26.05 4.74 19.00
CA GLU A 753 27.36 4.84 19.62
C GLU A 753 27.47 4.01 20.90
N THR A 754 26.45 4.05 21.75
CA THR A 754 26.39 3.24 22.97
C THR A 754 26.43 1.75 22.64
N TYR A 755 25.64 1.32 21.65
CA TYR A 755 25.68 -0.06 21.17
C TYR A 755 27.07 -0.42 20.62
N PHE A 756 27.65 0.41 19.75
CA PHE A 756 28.96 0.13 19.17
C PHE A 756 30.05 -0.02 20.24
N LYS A 757 30.12 0.94 21.17
CA LYS A 757 31.09 0.95 22.27
C LYS A 757 30.94 -0.23 23.21
N THR A 758 29.72 -0.76 23.37
CA THR A 758 29.46 -1.91 24.25
C THR A 758 29.72 -3.23 23.52
N THR A 759 29.19 -3.38 22.31
CA THR A 759 29.18 -4.62 21.54
C THR A 759 30.54 -4.95 20.91
N TYR A 760 31.34 -3.93 20.57
CA TYR A 760 32.67 -4.09 19.95
C TYR A 760 33.82 -3.70 20.89
N ALA A 761 33.55 -3.55 22.19
CA ALA A 761 34.55 -3.14 23.18
C ALA A 761 35.76 -4.08 23.19
N GLU A 762 35.49 -5.38 23.19
CA GLU A 762 36.52 -6.42 23.26
C GLU A 762 37.27 -6.54 21.94
N GLU A 763 36.61 -6.47 20.79
CA GLU A 763 37.29 -6.47 19.49
C GLU A 763 38.19 -5.25 19.31
N LEU A 764 37.73 -4.06 19.72
CA LEU A 764 38.56 -2.85 19.73
C LEU A 764 39.75 -3.01 20.67
N ARG A 765 39.54 -3.61 21.84
CA ARG A 765 40.61 -3.89 22.80
C ARG A 765 41.61 -4.90 22.26
N VAL A 766 41.16 -6.02 21.71
CA VAL A 766 42.01 -7.08 21.13
C VAL A 766 42.73 -6.57 19.89
N PHE A 767 42.09 -5.79 19.03
CA PHE A 767 42.75 -5.17 17.88
C PHE A 767 43.86 -4.22 18.33
N ARG A 768 43.56 -3.35 19.31
CA ARG A 768 44.56 -2.48 19.94
C ARG A 768 45.68 -3.31 20.53
N ASP A 769 45.35 -4.31 21.34
CA ASP A 769 46.31 -5.08 22.11
C ASP A 769 47.17 -6.02 21.23
N ASN A 770 46.63 -6.62 20.16
CA ASN A 770 47.40 -7.46 19.23
C ASN A 770 48.33 -6.65 18.34
N ASN A 771 47.90 -5.46 17.90
CA ASN A 771 48.73 -4.58 17.07
C ASN A 771 49.74 -3.76 17.89
N LEU A 772 49.46 -3.46 19.16
CA LEU A 772 50.41 -2.82 20.09
C LEU A 772 51.32 -3.81 20.82
N TYR A 773 50.81 -4.92 21.38
CA TYR A 773 51.52 -5.70 22.41
C TYR A 773 52.13 -7.02 21.91
N GLN A 774 51.43 -7.83 21.10
CA GLN A 774 51.93 -9.17 20.75
C GLN A 774 53.21 -9.15 19.89
N ARG A 775 53.43 -8.10 19.10
CA ARG A 775 54.67 -7.93 18.31
C ARG A 775 55.82 -7.32 19.13
N VAL A 776 55.52 -6.54 20.18
CA VAL A 776 56.51 -6.00 21.12
C VAL A 776 57.11 -7.07 22.03
N THR A 777 56.31 -8.07 22.42
CA THR A 777 56.72 -9.09 23.41
C THR A 777 57.32 -10.36 22.81
N SER A 778 57.20 -10.60 21.50
CA SER A 778 57.66 -11.85 20.85
C SER A 778 59.13 -11.84 20.43
N ASN A 779 59.79 -10.69 20.36
CA ASN A 779 61.23 -10.59 20.16
C ASN A 779 61.91 -10.02 21.40
N SER A 780 62.93 -10.72 21.90
CA SER A 780 63.78 -10.27 23.00
C SER A 780 64.61 -9.06 22.58
N PHE A 781 64.04 -7.86 22.61
CA PHE A 781 64.78 -6.63 22.35
C PHE A 781 65.35 -6.07 23.66
N LYS A 782 66.55 -5.49 23.59
CA LYS A 782 67.23 -4.89 24.75
C LYS A 782 67.06 -3.37 24.70
N LEU A 783 66.48 -2.79 25.75
CA LEU A 783 66.46 -1.34 25.96
C LEU A 783 67.90 -0.78 25.96
N THR A 784 68.08 0.39 25.33
CA THR A 784 69.32 1.16 25.44
C THR A 784 69.57 1.62 26.88
N HIS A 785 70.77 2.11 27.19
CA HIS A 785 71.07 2.63 28.53
C HIS A 785 70.14 3.81 28.91
N GLU A 786 69.94 4.77 28.00
CA GLU A 786 69.03 5.90 28.21
C GLU A 786 67.58 5.47 28.48
N GLN A 787 67.07 4.48 27.75
CA GLN A 787 65.69 3.99 27.94
C GLN A 787 65.53 3.22 29.25
N LYS A 788 66.58 2.52 29.72
CA LYS A 788 66.58 1.89 31.06
C LYS A 788 66.58 2.93 32.17
N ASP A 789 67.33 4.00 32.01
CA ASP A 789 67.38 5.10 32.98
C ASP A 789 66.03 5.83 33.06
N GLN A 790 65.35 6.05 31.93
CA GLN A 790 63.97 6.58 31.90
C GLN A 790 62.97 5.66 32.63
N VAL A 791 63.04 4.34 32.41
CA VAL A 791 62.18 3.38 33.11
C VAL A 791 62.44 3.40 34.63
N GLU A 792 63.69 3.48 35.06
CA GLU A 792 64.04 3.57 36.48
C GLU A 792 63.64 4.91 37.10
N GLN A 793 63.67 6.01 36.34
CA GLN A 793 63.19 7.32 36.76
C GLN A 793 61.68 7.30 37.00
N ILE A 794 60.90 6.74 36.06
CA ILE A 794 59.43 6.60 36.17
C ILE A 794 59.04 5.73 37.38
N LYS A 795 59.77 4.64 37.65
CA LYS A 795 59.52 3.80 38.83
C LYS A 795 59.68 4.58 40.14
N ARG A 796 60.64 5.51 40.18
CA ARG A 796 60.97 6.34 41.37
C ARG A 796 60.10 7.59 41.50
N GLU A 797 59.36 7.98 40.46
CA GLU A 797 58.49 9.17 40.45
C GLU A 797 57.39 9.06 41.52
N ALA A 798 57.42 9.88 42.57
CA ALA A 798 56.46 9.76 43.69
C ALA A 798 55.06 10.32 43.35
N SER A 799 54.95 11.15 42.31
CA SER A 799 53.72 11.84 41.90
C SER A 799 52.78 10.97 41.04
N MET A 800 53.26 9.85 40.52
CA MET A 800 52.46 8.94 39.68
C MET A 800 51.84 7.80 40.50
N THR A 801 50.57 7.54 40.27
CA THR A 801 49.89 6.34 40.75
C THR A 801 50.52 5.07 40.16
N PRO A 802 50.36 3.89 40.79
CA PRO A 802 50.87 2.63 40.25
C PRO A 802 50.41 2.36 38.81
N CYS A 803 49.17 2.72 38.46
CA CYS A 803 48.64 2.56 37.11
C CYS A 803 49.31 3.51 36.10
N GLU A 804 49.57 4.76 36.50
CA GLU A 804 50.26 5.75 35.66
C GLU A 804 51.72 5.36 35.43
N LYS A 805 52.40 4.83 36.46
CA LYS A 805 53.77 4.29 36.33
C LYS A 805 53.82 3.13 35.34
N THR A 806 52.89 2.18 35.43
CA THR A 806 52.85 1.05 34.50
C THR A 806 52.67 1.53 33.06
N LYS A 807 51.71 2.43 32.80
CA LYS A 807 51.50 3.02 31.46
C LYS A 807 52.72 3.79 30.96
N ALA A 808 53.38 4.57 31.81
CA ALA A 808 54.55 5.35 31.43
C ALA A 808 55.77 4.46 31.13
N ILE A 809 55.99 3.40 31.92
CA ILE A 809 57.03 2.39 31.65
C ILE A 809 56.74 1.63 30.35
N GLU A 810 55.48 1.27 30.11
CA GLU A 810 55.04 0.63 28.86
C GLU A 810 55.28 1.54 27.66
N ARG A 811 54.97 2.84 27.75
CA ARG A 811 55.28 3.81 26.67
C ARG A 811 56.76 3.84 26.32
N VAL A 812 57.65 3.88 27.32
CA VAL A 812 59.11 3.87 27.06
C VAL A 812 59.54 2.56 26.40
N ARG A 813 59.02 1.42 26.86
CA ARG A 813 59.34 0.10 26.27
C ARG A 813 58.82 -0.04 24.84
N ASN A 814 57.59 0.36 24.59
CA ASN A 814 56.96 0.27 23.29
C ASN A 814 57.59 1.25 22.28
N LYS A 815 57.96 2.47 22.71
CA LYS A 815 58.76 3.42 21.90
C LYS A 815 60.10 2.82 21.51
N ALA A 816 60.82 2.26 22.47
CA ALA A 816 62.10 1.61 22.26
C ALA A 816 62.03 0.41 21.30
N TRP A 817 60.97 -0.38 21.41
CA TRP A 817 60.71 -1.47 20.47
C TRP A 817 60.40 -0.94 19.07
N PHE A 818 59.53 0.06 18.94
CA PHE A 818 59.18 0.67 17.66
C PHE A 818 60.41 1.23 16.94
N GLU A 819 61.25 1.99 17.64
CA GLU A 819 62.52 2.51 17.11
C GLU A 819 63.48 1.40 16.66
N SER A 820 63.54 0.29 17.40
CA SER A 820 64.39 -0.86 17.09
C SER A 820 63.91 -1.70 15.91
N ASN A 821 62.60 -1.69 15.62
CA ASN A 821 61.98 -2.48 14.56
C ASN A 821 61.43 -1.59 13.42
N ARG A 822 61.79 -0.30 13.38
CA ARG A 822 61.34 0.66 12.35
C ARG A 822 61.69 0.22 10.92
N ASN A 823 62.75 -0.58 10.77
CA ASN A 823 63.22 -1.13 9.50
C ASN A 823 62.74 -2.57 9.25
N ASP A 824 61.94 -3.18 10.13
CA ASP A 824 61.34 -4.50 9.94
C ASP A 824 60.00 -4.33 9.20
N PHE A 825 60.06 -4.48 7.86
CA PHE A 825 59.03 -4.12 6.89
C PHE A 825 57.79 -5.04 6.89
N GLY A 826 57.00 -5.03 7.97
CA GLY A 826 55.81 -5.89 8.12
C GLY A 826 54.50 -5.17 8.50
N TRP A 827 54.44 -3.85 8.38
CA TRP A 827 53.25 -3.05 8.69
C TRP A 827 52.47 -2.75 7.39
N ALA A 828 51.22 -2.30 7.46
CA ALA A 828 50.44 -1.84 6.31
C ALA A 828 50.09 -0.34 6.43
N PRO A 829 49.99 0.43 5.34
CA PRO A 829 49.57 1.83 5.37
C PRO A 829 48.11 1.99 5.86
N LEU A 830 47.83 3.08 6.57
CA LEU A 830 46.48 3.40 7.10
C LEU A 830 45.37 3.37 6.04
N SER A 831 45.66 3.81 4.82
CA SER A 831 44.69 3.83 3.71
C SER A 831 44.39 2.45 3.13
N GLU A 832 45.19 1.43 3.48
CA GLU A 832 45.08 0.05 3.01
C GLU A 832 44.56 -0.92 4.10
N LEU A 833 44.22 -0.41 5.30
CA LEU A 833 43.37 -1.14 6.24
C LEU A 833 41.97 -1.20 5.64
N THR A 834 41.76 -2.17 4.74
CA THR A 834 40.50 -2.32 4.03
C THR A 834 39.43 -2.71 5.03
N PHE A 835 38.41 -1.86 5.16
CA PHE A 835 37.14 -2.27 5.76
C PHE A 835 36.61 -3.46 4.95
N ASN A 836 36.53 -4.63 5.56
CA ASN A 836 36.15 -5.84 4.85
C ASN A 836 34.63 -5.82 4.62
N GLY A 837 34.26 -5.51 3.38
CA GLY A 837 32.90 -5.55 2.86
C GLY A 837 32.68 -6.81 2.02
N PHE A 838 31.60 -6.87 1.23
CA PHE A 838 31.22 -8.02 0.40
C PHE A 838 32.30 -8.54 -0.58
N GLU A 839 33.42 -7.83 -0.77
CA GLU A 839 34.49 -8.16 -1.72
C GLU A 839 35.75 -8.70 -1.02
N ASN A 840 35.91 -10.02 -1.13
CA ASN A 840 37.11 -10.84 -0.99
C ASN A 840 37.62 -11.23 0.41
N THR A 841 38.09 -12.47 0.48
CA THR A 841 38.41 -13.26 1.69
C THR A 841 39.91 -13.27 1.95
N SER A 842 40.39 -12.60 3.00
CA SER A 842 41.64 -13.03 3.65
C SER A 842 41.78 -12.41 5.05
N ASN A 843 42.41 -13.20 5.91
CA ASN A 843 42.34 -13.18 7.36
C ASN A 843 42.93 -11.94 8.03
N TYR A 844 42.23 -11.45 9.07
CA TYR A 844 42.73 -10.49 10.06
C TYR A 844 43.99 -10.92 10.81
N ASN A 845 44.34 -12.21 10.75
CA ASN A 845 45.48 -12.77 11.48
C ASN A 845 46.81 -12.67 10.72
N ASP A 846 46.83 -12.34 9.41
CA ASP A 846 48.05 -12.42 8.56
C ASP A 846 48.20 -11.26 7.55
N TYR A 847 47.88 -10.02 7.93
CA TYR A 847 48.04 -8.87 7.02
C TYR A 847 49.52 -8.52 6.75
N ARG A 848 50.05 -9.03 5.64
CA ARG A 848 51.21 -8.47 4.91
C ARG A 848 50.68 -7.59 3.78
N ILE A 849 51.36 -6.49 3.43
CA ILE A 849 51.04 -5.73 2.22
C ILE A 849 51.14 -6.70 1.03
N PRO A 850 50.05 -6.95 0.27
CA PRO A 850 50.11 -7.84 -0.87
C PRO A 850 51.09 -7.26 -1.90
N ARG A 851 52.11 -8.05 -2.26
CA ARG A 851 53.15 -7.65 -3.21
C ARG A 851 52.58 -7.25 -4.58
N GLY A 852 51.42 -7.79 -4.96
CA GLY A 852 50.76 -7.49 -6.24
C GLY A 852 51.71 -7.68 -7.43
N GLU A 853 51.55 -6.83 -8.46
CA GLU A 853 52.45 -6.75 -9.63
C GLU A 853 53.72 -5.91 -9.37
N LEU A 854 53.92 -5.40 -8.15
CA LEU A 854 55.07 -4.56 -7.83
C LEU A 854 56.35 -5.40 -7.78
N SER A 855 57.43 -4.83 -8.31
CA SER A 855 58.77 -5.37 -8.06
C SER A 855 59.11 -5.31 -6.57
N TYR A 856 60.03 -6.15 -6.10
CA TYR A 856 60.40 -6.21 -4.69
C TYR A 856 60.88 -4.82 -4.20
N ASP A 857 61.67 -4.14 -5.00
CA ASP A 857 62.27 -2.84 -4.67
C ASP A 857 61.22 -1.71 -4.64
N GLU A 858 60.19 -1.74 -5.50
CA GLU A 858 59.09 -0.77 -5.48
C GLU A 858 58.14 -0.99 -4.30
N TRP A 859 57.89 -2.26 -3.95
CA TRP A 859 57.14 -2.62 -2.76
C TRP A 859 57.89 -2.16 -1.49
N GLU A 860 59.20 -2.41 -1.43
CA GLU A 860 60.09 -1.99 -0.35
C GLU A 860 60.17 -0.46 -0.22
N ALA A 861 60.29 0.27 -1.33
CA ALA A 861 60.33 1.74 -1.32
C ALA A 861 59.00 2.38 -0.89
N LYS A 862 57.85 1.83 -1.32
CA LYS A 862 56.52 2.28 -0.87
C LYS A 862 56.29 2.00 0.61
N CYS A 863 56.71 0.82 1.08
CA CYS A 863 56.72 0.49 2.51
C CYS A 863 57.55 1.53 3.27
N GLY A 864 58.81 1.73 2.89
CA GLY A 864 59.73 2.66 3.54
C GLY A 864 59.22 4.12 3.58
N ALA A 865 58.55 4.59 2.53
CA ALA A 865 58.00 5.95 2.47
C ALA A 865 56.88 6.18 3.50
N VAL A 866 55.96 5.22 3.66
CA VAL A 866 54.84 5.29 4.62
C VAL A 866 55.34 5.27 6.07
N TYR A 867 56.39 4.49 6.36
CA TYR A 867 56.94 4.33 7.72
C TYR A 867 57.91 5.43 8.14
N SER A 868 58.42 6.22 7.20
CA SER A 868 59.30 7.35 7.51
C SER A 868 58.59 8.49 8.26
N VAL A 869 57.25 8.55 8.22
CA VAL A 869 56.40 9.64 8.76
C VAL A 869 55.72 9.30 10.10
N PHE A 870 55.78 8.05 10.57
CA PHE A 870 55.07 7.61 11.78
C PHE A 870 55.97 7.63 13.02
N GLU A 871 55.61 8.40 14.06
CA GLU A 871 56.26 8.40 15.38
C GLU A 871 55.40 7.65 16.43
N TYR A 872 56.05 6.94 17.36
CA TYR A 872 55.39 6.16 18.42
C TYR A 872 54.42 6.99 19.28
N GLU A 873 54.74 8.27 19.51
CA GLU A 873 53.95 9.19 20.35
C GLU A 873 52.53 9.43 19.80
N HIS A 874 52.28 9.13 18.52
CA HIS A 874 50.98 9.25 17.88
C HIS A 874 50.17 7.94 17.83
N MET A 875 50.64 6.83 18.41
CA MET A 875 49.92 5.55 18.34
C MET A 875 48.63 5.52 19.17
N GLU A 876 48.60 6.09 20.38
CA GLU A 876 47.36 6.19 21.17
C GLU A 876 46.31 7.05 20.44
N GLU A 877 46.73 8.21 19.93
CA GLU A 877 45.91 9.10 19.10
C GLU A 877 45.43 8.40 17.82
N PHE A 878 46.24 7.52 17.25
CA PHE A 878 45.88 6.68 16.11
C PHE A 878 44.75 5.69 16.45
N PHE A 879 44.81 4.98 17.58
CA PHE A 879 43.74 4.04 17.95
C PHE A 879 42.43 4.75 18.28
N GLU A 880 42.51 5.94 18.88
CA GLU A 880 41.34 6.80 19.09
C GLU A 880 40.74 7.25 17.74
N LYS A 881 41.57 7.73 16.80
CA LYS A 881 41.12 8.08 15.44
C LYS A 881 40.56 6.88 14.68
N PHE A 882 41.17 5.70 14.80
CA PHE A 882 40.69 4.47 14.17
C PHE A 882 39.35 4.04 14.76
N SER A 883 39.20 4.06 16.08
CA SER A 883 37.94 3.74 16.75
C SER A 883 36.84 4.73 16.37
N ALA A 884 37.16 6.03 16.31
CA ALA A 884 36.24 7.06 15.85
C ALA A 884 35.82 6.88 14.38
N ASN A 885 36.76 6.54 13.49
CA ASN A 885 36.46 6.23 12.09
C ASN A 885 35.58 4.97 11.96
N CYS A 886 35.85 3.92 12.73
CA CYS A 886 35.01 2.73 12.75
C CYS A 886 33.60 3.03 13.25
N LEU A 887 33.47 3.87 14.29
CA LEU A 887 32.18 4.32 14.78
C LEU A 887 31.43 5.13 13.70
N GLN A 888 32.13 6.00 12.97
CA GLN A 888 31.53 6.79 11.90
C GLN A 888 31.06 5.91 10.72
N GLU A 889 31.85 4.91 10.34
CA GLU A 889 31.47 3.92 9.34
C GLU A 889 30.29 3.06 9.82
N PHE A 890 30.27 2.67 11.10
CA PHE A 890 29.15 1.93 11.69
C PHE A 890 27.87 2.77 11.77
N LYS A 891 27.96 4.06 12.13
CA LYS A 891 26.83 4.99 12.05
C LYS A 891 26.31 5.05 10.62
N THR A 892 27.19 5.25 9.64
CA THR A 892 26.84 5.26 8.21
C THR A 892 26.21 3.95 7.76
N PHE A 893 26.71 2.81 8.25
CA PHE A 893 26.17 1.48 7.98
C PHE A 893 24.74 1.32 8.50
N VAL A 894 24.45 1.72 9.75
CA VAL A 894 23.11 1.66 10.35
C VAL A 894 22.12 2.52 9.54
N LYS A 895 22.51 3.75 9.18
CA LYS A 895 21.70 4.66 8.35
C LYS A 895 21.44 4.07 6.96
N GLY A 896 22.47 3.50 6.35
CA GLY A 896 22.35 2.80 5.07
C GLY A 896 21.46 1.55 5.15
N PHE A 897 21.59 0.74 6.20
CA PHE A 897 20.77 -0.44 6.40
C PHE A 897 19.29 -0.08 6.56
N ARG A 898 19.00 1.00 7.30
CA ARG A 898 17.67 1.57 7.41
C ARG A 898 17.11 1.98 6.05
N SER A 899 17.86 2.76 5.26
CA SER A 899 17.38 3.24 3.96
C SER A 899 17.12 2.10 2.96
N GLY A 900 17.92 1.03 3.01
CA GLY A 900 17.66 -0.20 2.24
C GLY A 900 16.36 -0.89 2.66
N LEU A 901 16.06 -0.98 3.96
CA LEU A 901 14.81 -1.54 4.48
C LEU A 901 13.58 -0.66 4.18
N GLU A 902 13.75 0.66 4.15
CA GLU A 902 12.67 1.63 3.84
C GLU A 902 12.06 1.44 2.44
N LEU A 903 12.73 0.72 1.54
CA LEU A 903 12.17 0.31 0.26
C LEU A 903 11.02 -0.69 0.41
N PHE A 904 10.98 -1.43 1.52
CA PHE A 904 9.99 -2.49 1.79
C PHE A 904 9.07 -2.18 2.97
N LEU A 905 9.55 -1.37 3.91
CA LEU A 905 8.86 -0.99 5.14
C LEU A 905 8.66 0.53 5.22
N ARG A 906 7.55 0.96 5.81
CA ARG A 906 7.28 2.33 6.23
C ARG A 906 7.93 2.53 7.60
N MET A 907 9.08 3.20 7.63
CA MET A 907 9.76 3.53 8.87
C MET A 907 9.26 4.87 9.42
N PRO A 908 9.07 5.01 10.74
CA PRO A 908 8.65 6.26 11.36
C PRO A 908 9.77 7.29 11.29
N LYS A 909 9.45 8.55 10.97
CA LYS A 909 10.41 9.67 11.04
C LYS A 909 10.55 10.24 12.45
N ALA A 910 9.57 10.02 13.32
CA ALA A 910 9.59 10.46 14.70
C ALA A 910 10.13 9.36 15.63
N TYR A 911 10.59 9.79 16.80
CA TYR A 911 11.13 8.90 17.82
C TYR A 911 10.07 7.95 18.36
N VAL A 912 10.40 6.66 18.42
CA VAL A 912 9.56 5.62 19.03
C VAL A 912 10.15 5.18 20.36
N GLU A 913 9.37 5.32 21.44
CA GLU A 913 9.76 4.89 22.79
C GLU A 913 9.71 3.36 22.93
N ASN A 914 8.56 2.74 22.61
CA ASN A 914 8.42 1.28 22.69
C ASN A 914 8.83 0.60 21.37
N LYS A 915 10.08 0.17 21.30
CA LYS A 915 10.66 -0.47 20.11
C LYS A 915 10.40 -1.97 20.03
N GLN A 916 9.99 -2.60 21.14
CA GLN A 916 9.93 -4.05 21.28
C GLN A 916 9.02 -4.70 20.22
N PRO A 917 7.79 -4.22 19.93
CA PRO A 917 6.92 -4.88 18.95
C PRO A 917 7.50 -4.86 17.54
N PHE A 918 8.16 -3.78 17.15
CA PHE A 918 8.84 -3.68 15.86
C PHE A 918 10.03 -4.64 15.78
N THR A 919 10.88 -4.66 16.81
CA THR A 919 12.01 -5.59 16.92
C THR A 919 11.57 -7.04 16.84
N GLU A 920 10.53 -7.42 17.59
CA GLU A 920 9.99 -8.77 17.58
C GLU A 920 9.41 -9.18 16.21
N ILE A 921 8.81 -8.23 15.48
CA ILE A 921 8.37 -8.47 14.10
C ILE A 921 9.56 -8.76 13.20
N LEU A 922 10.58 -7.89 13.20
CA LEU A 922 11.76 -8.09 12.35
C LEU A 922 12.49 -9.39 12.70
N VAL A 923 12.69 -9.68 13.98
CA VAL A 923 13.25 -10.97 14.42
C VAL A 923 12.40 -12.13 13.90
N SER A 924 11.07 -12.10 14.05
CA SER A 924 10.22 -13.21 13.61
C SER A 924 10.17 -13.40 12.09
N LYS A 925 10.34 -12.33 11.31
CA LYS A 925 10.19 -12.34 9.84
C LYS A 925 11.51 -12.47 9.09
N ILE A 926 12.58 -11.93 9.66
CA ILE A 926 13.88 -11.78 9.02
C ILE A 926 14.87 -12.78 9.63
N ASN A 927 14.95 -12.97 10.94
CA ASN A 927 15.96 -13.88 11.49
C ASN A 927 15.65 -15.34 11.16
N GLY A 928 16.64 -16.04 10.62
CA GLY A 928 16.64 -17.50 10.56
C GLY A 928 17.18 -18.08 11.85
N VAL A 929 16.86 -19.34 12.08
CA VAL A 929 17.44 -20.14 13.17
C VAL A 929 18.23 -21.26 12.51
N PRO A 930 19.42 -21.64 13.01
CA PRO A 930 20.16 -22.78 12.50
C PRO A 930 19.24 -24.00 12.32
N MET A 931 19.32 -24.64 11.16
CA MET A 931 18.49 -25.80 10.85
C MET A 931 19.01 -27.02 11.60
N THR A 932 18.13 -27.70 12.33
CA THR A 932 18.42 -28.98 13.00
C THR A 932 17.59 -30.08 12.36
N ALA A 933 18.06 -31.33 12.42
CA ALA A 933 17.36 -32.48 11.86
C ALA A 933 15.92 -32.60 12.40
N ASP A 934 15.70 -32.52 13.72
CA ASP A 934 14.36 -32.60 14.33
C ASP A 934 13.43 -31.47 13.84
N LYS A 935 13.94 -30.24 13.82
CA LYS A 935 13.18 -29.08 13.31
C LYS A 935 12.77 -29.27 11.85
N LEU A 936 13.69 -29.70 10.98
CA LEU A 936 13.41 -29.95 9.57
C LEU A 936 12.39 -31.10 9.42
N PHE A 937 12.63 -32.22 10.10
CA PHE A 937 11.76 -33.39 10.02
C PHE A 937 10.33 -33.08 10.48
N SER A 938 10.15 -32.28 11.54
CA SER A 938 8.83 -31.86 12.04
C SER A 938 7.98 -31.07 11.02
N LYS A 939 8.61 -30.54 9.96
CA LYS A 939 7.94 -29.76 8.90
C LYS A 939 7.70 -30.57 7.64
N ILE A 940 8.23 -31.79 7.57
CA ILE A 940 8.14 -32.67 6.40
C ILE A 940 7.01 -33.68 6.60
N THR A 941 6.18 -33.84 5.57
CA THR A 941 5.21 -34.95 5.50
C THR A 941 5.79 -36.08 4.65
N VAL A 942 6.13 -37.21 5.26
CA VAL A 942 6.57 -38.39 4.52
C VAL A 942 5.34 -39.22 4.17
N LYS A 943 5.10 -39.45 2.88
CA LYS A 943 4.10 -40.41 2.39
C LYS A 943 4.78 -41.77 2.28
N ALA A 944 4.53 -42.61 3.27
CA ALA A 944 5.11 -43.95 3.37
C ALA A 944 4.16 -44.98 2.76
N ASP A 945 4.35 -45.29 1.48
CA ASP A 945 3.57 -46.33 0.78
C ASP A 945 4.26 -47.71 0.82
N ALA A 946 5.52 -47.79 1.28
CA ALA A 946 6.25 -49.04 1.50
C ALA A 946 7.45 -48.87 2.46
N ASP A 947 7.91 -50.00 3.00
CA ASP A 947 9.17 -50.10 3.74
C ASP A 947 10.36 -50.23 2.77
N ILE A 948 11.52 -49.75 3.21
CA ILE A 948 12.77 -49.75 2.46
C ILE A 948 13.60 -50.96 2.92
N ALA A 949 13.99 -51.82 1.99
CA ALA A 949 14.90 -52.93 2.29
C ALA A 949 16.29 -52.39 2.70
N SER A 950 16.83 -52.90 3.81
CA SER A 950 18.17 -52.54 4.31
C SER A 950 18.98 -53.74 4.80
N TRP A 951 20.26 -53.53 5.12
CA TRP A 951 21.15 -54.53 5.72
C TRP A 951 20.63 -55.15 7.03
N TYR A 952 19.80 -54.41 7.76
CA TYR A 952 19.26 -54.80 9.05
C TYR A 952 17.82 -55.32 8.97
N GLY A 953 17.23 -55.42 7.78
CA GLY A 953 15.83 -55.76 7.53
C GLY A 953 15.05 -54.60 6.90
N ASP A 954 13.74 -54.74 6.76
CA ASP A 954 12.89 -53.68 6.22
C ASP A 954 12.75 -52.52 7.23
N VAL A 955 12.97 -51.30 6.77
CA VAL A 955 12.89 -50.08 7.59
C VAL A 955 11.83 -49.13 7.05
N LYS A 956 11.03 -48.55 7.96
CA LYS A 956 10.05 -47.53 7.58
C LYS A 956 10.72 -46.33 6.91
N SER A 957 10.13 -45.86 5.82
CA SER A 957 10.60 -44.70 5.05
C SER A 957 10.83 -43.44 5.90
N GLU A 958 9.97 -43.19 6.90
CA GLU A 958 10.12 -42.11 7.87
C GLU A 958 11.39 -42.23 8.72
N VAL A 959 11.67 -43.44 9.21
CA VAL A 959 12.84 -43.72 10.07
C VAL A 959 14.12 -43.59 9.25
N PHE A 960 14.15 -44.16 8.05
CA PHE A 960 15.29 -44.03 7.12
C PHE A 960 15.62 -42.57 6.84
N PHE A 961 14.60 -41.78 6.47
CA PHE A 961 14.81 -40.38 6.13
C PHE A 961 15.22 -39.53 7.34
N LYS A 962 14.65 -39.80 8.53
CA LYS A 962 15.09 -39.13 9.76
C LYS A 962 16.56 -39.40 10.06
N VAL A 963 16.99 -40.66 9.96
CA VAL A 963 18.39 -41.05 10.17
C VAL A 963 19.33 -40.34 9.19
N PHE A 964 18.89 -40.15 7.94
CA PHE A 964 19.66 -39.38 6.95
C PHE A 964 19.86 -37.94 7.42
N LEU A 965 18.78 -37.26 7.84
CA LEU A 965 18.87 -35.90 8.37
C LEU A 965 19.76 -35.82 9.62
N ASP A 966 19.70 -36.81 10.51
CA ASP A 966 20.52 -36.87 11.72
C ASP A 966 22.03 -37.06 11.44
N CYS A 967 22.40 -37.47 10.22
CA CYS A 967 23.80 -37.54 9.79
C CYS A 967 24.32 -36.23 9.21
N LEU A 968 23.44 -35.29 8.87
CA LEU A 968 23.80 -34.02 8.22
C LEU A 968 24.17 -32.95 9.26
N THR A 969 25.19 -32.14 8.94
CA THR A 969 25.50 -30.93 9.73
C THR A 969 24.43 -29.84 9.48
N PRO A 970 24.32 -28.80 10.34
CA PRO A 970 23.39 -27.70 10.12
C PRO A 970 23.55 -26.99 8.76
N GLU A 971 24.76 -26.93 8.23
CA GLU A 971 25.06 -26.37 6.91
C GLU A 971 24.53 -27.29 5.80
N GLN A 972 24.77 -28.60 5.90
CA GLN A 972 24.26 -29.60 4.96
C GLN A 972 22.73 -29.67 4.98
N LEU A 973 22.10 -29.54 6.16
CA LEU A 973 20.65 -29.43 6.30
C LEU A 973 20.10 -28.18 5.62
N SER A 974 20.80 -27.05 5.75
CA SER A 974 20.42 -25.79 5.11
C SER A 974 20.54 -25.89 3.58
N LYS A 975 21.59 -26.55 3.08
CA LYS A 975 21.74 -26.88 1.66
C LYS A 975 20.63 -27.80 1.17
N LEU A 976 20.26 -28.85 1.92
CA LEU A 976 19.15 -29.73 1.55
C LEU A 976 17.84 -28.93 1.39
N VAL A 977 17.57 -27.98 2.30
CA VAL A 977 16.43 -27.06 2.18
C VAL A 977 16.56 -26.17 0.94
N ALA A 978 17.76 -25.69 0.61
CA ALA A 978 18.00 -24.90 -0.58
C ALA A 978 17.72 -25.66 -1.88
N VAL A 979 18.22 -26.90 -1.98
CA VAL A 979 17.97 -27.78 -3.13
C VAL A 979 16.48 -28.06 -3.27
N TRP A 980 15.78 -28.28 -2.15
CA TRP A 980 14.35 -28.58 -2.15
C TRP A 980 13.46 -27.37 -2.46
N THR A 981 13.78 -26.21 -1.88
CA THR A 981 12.87 -25.04 -1.84
C THR A 981 13.38 -23.82 -2.62
N GLY A 982 14.55 -23.95 -3.26
CA GLY A 982 15.25 -22.90 -3.99
C GLY A 982 16.08 -21.95 -3.13
N ALA A 983 15.99 -22.01 -1.78
CA ALA A 983 16.80 -21.19 -0.88
C ALA A 983 16.91 -21.81 0.53
N ALA A 984 18.11 -21.82 1.11
CA ALA A 984 18.35 -22.31 2.48
C ALA A 984 17.51 -21.56 3.51
N SER A 985 17.19 -20.31 3.21
CA SER A 985 16.44 -19.39 4.04
C SER A 985 14.92 -19.52 3.96
N THR A 986 14.38 -20.52 3.27
CA THR A 986 12.94 -20.69 3.14
C THR A 986 12.24 -20.86 4.50
N ASP A 987 11.13 -20.12 4.70
CA ASP A 987 10.29 -20.25 5.89
C ASP A 987 9.40 -21.51 5.84
N LEU A 988 9.89 -22.59 6.47
CA LEU A 988 9.24 -23.90 6.51
C LEU A 988 7.93 -23.95 7.33
N ASP A 989 7.57 -22.87 8.05
CA ASP A 989 6.26 -22.81 8.74
C ASP A 989 5.10 -22.55 7.77
N ARG A 990 5.41 -22.05 6.56
CA ARG A 990 4.41 -21.70 5.54
C ARG A 990 4.37 -22.66 4.36
N ILE A 991 5.43 -23.44 4.17
CA ILE A 991 5.54 -24.47 3.14
C ILE A 991 5.56 -25.81 3.86
N LYS A 992 4.71 -26.76 3.46
CA LYS A 992 4.73 -28.13 3.97
C LYS A 992 5.46 -29.03 2.98
N PRO A 993 6.80 -29.16 3.04
CA PRO A 993 7.53 -30.10 2.22
C PRO A 993 7.04 -31.52 2.43
N LYS A 994 7.05 -32.32 1.36
CA LYS A 994 6.56 -33.70 1.33
C LYS A 994 7.59 -34.60 0.67
N ILE A 995 7.70 -35.83 1.13
CA ILE A 995 8.51 -36.85 0.47
C ILE A 995 7.60 -37.99 0.08
N LEU A 996 7.71 -38.43 -1.17
CA LEU A 996 6.97 -39.56 -1.72
C LEU A 996 7.97 -40.62 -2.17
N PHE A 997 7.76 -41.84 -1.70
CA PHE A 997 8.48 -43.02 -2.20
C PHE A 997 7.59 -43.77 -3.19
N TYR A 998 8.12 -44.16 -4.36
CA TYR A 998 7.33 -44.80 -5.43
C TYR A 998 8.06 -45.97 -6.07
N VAL A 999 7.34 -46.91 -6.68
CA VAL A 999 7.97 -48.01 -7.43
C VAL A 999 8.37 -47.52 -8.82
N PRO A 1000 9.66 -47.58 -9.23
CA PRO A 1000 10.10 -47.09 -10.53
C PRO A 1000 9.48 -47.87 -11.70
N THR A 1001 9.20 -47.19 -12.81
CA THR A 1001 8.73 -47.82 -14.06
C THR A 1001 9.91 -48.21 -14.97
N ASP A 1002 9.70 -49.19 -15.86
CA ASP A 1002 10.73 -49.81 -16.72
C ASP A 1002 11.51 -48.84 -17.65
N GLY A 1003 11.10 -47.57 -17.75
CA GLY A 1003 11.78 -46.51 -18.51
C GLY A 1003 12.69 -45.57 -17.71
N SER A 1004 12.93 -45.83 -16.42
CA SER A 1004 13.72 -44.95 -15.55
C SER A 1004 15.24 -45.12 -15.82
N ASN A 1005 16.00 -44.03 -15.95
CA ASN A 1005 17.46 -44.09 -16.14
C ASN A 1005 18.18 -44.33 -14.81
N LYS A 1006 19.15 -45.25 -14.80
CA LYS A 1006 20.04 -45.49 -13.65
C LYS A 1006 21.33 -44.68 -13.79
N TYR A 1007 21.88 -44.28 -12.65
CA TYR A 1007 23.15 -43.58 -12.55
C TYR A 1007 24.16 -44.43 -11.79
N ASN A 1008 25.41 -44.44 -12.26
CA ASN A 1008 26.52 -45.05 -11.55
C ASN A 1008 27.04 -44.07 -10.48
N SER A 1009 27.18 -44.51 -9.22
CA SER A 1009 27.58 -43.62 -8.11
C SER A 1009 28.94 -42.95 -8.30
N ARG A 1010 29.90 -43.60 -8.96
CA ARG A 1010 31.21 -43.01 -9.26
C ARG A 1010 31.09 -41.90 -10.30
N GLU A 1011 30.46 -42.21 -11.42
CA GLU A 1011 30.27 -41.28 -12.53
C GLU A 1011 29.41 -40.09 -12.09
N ALA A 1012 28.42 -40.31 -11.23
CA ALA A 1012 27.59 -39.27 -10.65
C ALA A 1012 28.41 -38.30 -9.78
N ILE A 1013 29.30 -38.80 -8.92
CA ILE A 1013 30.18 -37.97 -8.08
C ILE A 1013 31.22 -37.23 -8.94
N GLU A 1014 31.83 -37.88 -9.92
CA GLU A 1014 32.80 -37.26 -10.83
C GLU A 1014 32.15 -36.17 -11.71
N ASN A 1015 30.95 -36.43 -12.25
CA ASN A 1015 30.18 -35.45 -13.03
C ASN A 1015 29.72 -34.27 -12.16
N LEU A 1016 29.29 -34.51 -10.93
CA LEU A 1016 28.97 -33.45 -9.97
C LEU A 1016 30.22 -32.64 -9.61
N ALA A 1017 31.37 -33.27 -9.40
CA ALA A 1017 32.61 -32.54 -9.12
C ALA A 1017 33.10 -31.67 -10.29
N ALA A 1018 32.81 -32.10 -11.53
CA ALA A 1018 33.14 -31.33 -12.73
C ALA A 1018 32.16 -30.16 -13.00
N SER A 1019 30.94 -30.22 -12.46
CA SER A 1019 29.85 -29.28 -12.80
C SER A 1019 29.36 -28.41 -11.63
N SER A 1020 29.53 -28.86 -10.38
CA SER A 1020 29.09 -28.20 -9.15
C SER A 1020 30.30 -27.70 -8.36
N GLY A 1021 30.30 -26.40 -8.04
CA GLY A 1021 31.29 -25.80 -7.15
C GLY A 1021 30.91 -25.89 -5.67
N SER A 1022 29.82 -26.60 -5.33
CA SER A 1022 29.22 -26.65 -4.00
C SER A 1022 29.09 -28.08 -3.45
N ILE A 1023 30.04 -28.95 -3.80
CA ILE A 1023 30.11 -30.31 -3.27
C ILE A 1023 30.15 -30.24 -1.74
N VAL A 1024 29.18 -30.87 -1.10
CA VAL A 1024 28.94 -30.84 0.34
C VAL A 1024 29.39 -32.12 1.03
N ILE A 1025 29.36 -33.25 0.30
CA ILE A 1025 29.97 -34.52 0.71
C ILE A 1025 30.91 -34.92 -0.42
N HIS A 1026 32.21 -34.79 -0.20
CA HIS A 1026 33.22 -35.11 -1.22
C HIS A 1026 33.44 -36.61 -1.35
N GLY A 1027 33.83 -37.06 -2.55
CA GLY A 1027 34.21 -38.45 -2.78
C GLY A 1027 35.44 -38.89 -1.96
N GLY A 1028 35.67 -40.20 -1.89
CA GLY A 1028 36.77 -40.78 -1.09
C GLY A 1028 36.42 -40.84 0.40
N ASN A 1029 37.40 -40.55 1.27
CA ASN A 1029 37.30 -40.80 2.71
C ASN A 1029 36.09 -40.13 3.41
N GLU A 1030 35.66 -38.95 2.95
CA GLU A 1030 34.52 -38.24 3.55
C GLU A 1030 33.19 -38.95 3.24
N HIS A 1031 32.98 -39.34 1.98
CA HIS A 1031 31.83 -40.16 1.57
C HIS A 1031 31.82 -41.49 2.31
N GLU A 1032 32.95 -42.21 2.37
CA GLU A 1032 33.04 -43.48 3.11
C GLU A 1032 32.69 -43.33 4.60
N ALA A 1033 33.19 -42.28 5.24
CA ALA A 1033 32.88 -41.97 6.64
C ALA A 1033 31.38 -41.69 6.83
N PHE A 1034 30.76 -40.92 5.94
CA PHE A 1034 29.34 -40.62 5.98
C PHE A 1034 28.47 -41.89 5.86
N LEU A 1035 28.83 -42.80 4.95
CA LEU A 1035 28.11 -44.06 4.76
C LEU A 1035 28.17 -44.96 6.00
N ARG A 1036 29.35 -45.08 6.61
CA ARG A 1036 29.54 -45.84 7.85
C ARG A 1036 28.78 -45.21 9.02
N GLN A 1037 28.80 -43.88 9.13
CA GLN A 1037 28.04 -43.15 10.13
C GLN A 1037 26.53 -43.40 9.96
N PHE A 1038 26.01 -43.31 8.74
CA PHE A 1038 24.61 -43.58 8.45
C PHE A 1038 24.23 -45.03 8.79
N SER A 1039 25.04 -46.02 8.40
CA SER A 1039 24.82 -47.43 8.71
C SER A 1039 24.75 -47.69 10.22
N ALA A 1040 25.66 -47.10 10.99
CA ALA A 1040 25.68 -47.21 12.45
C ALA A 1040 24.41 -46.61 13.09
N LYS A 1041 24.00 -45.41 12.66
CA LYS A 1041 22.77 -44.77 13.15
C LYS A 1041 21.50 -45.49 12.73
N LEU A 1042 21.45 -46.04 11.51
CA LEU A 1042 20.31 -46.81 11.03
C LEU A 1042 20.12 -48.08 11.86
N ARG A 1043 21.22 -48.78 12.19
CA ARG A 1043 21.18 -49.95 13.09
C ARG A 1043 20.57 -49.60 14.45
N GLU A 1044 21.04 -48.50 15.04
CA GLU A 1044 20.57 -48.02 16.34
C GLU A 1044 19.07 -47.67 16.28
N ALA A 1045 18.63 -46.93 15.26
CA ALA A 1045 17.23 -46.57 15.06
C ALA A 1045 16.31 -47.79 14.83
N MET A 1046 16.85 -48.87 14.26
CA MET A 1046 16.13 -50.13 14.06
C MET A 1046 16.17 -51.07 15.28
N GLY A 1047 16.98 -50.78 16.31
CA GLY A 1047 17.16 -51.66 17.46
C GLY A 1047 17.72 -53.03 17.10
N SER A 1048 18.57 -53.11 16.06
CA SER A 1048 19.09 -54.38 15.55
C SER A 1048 20.32 -54.84 16.33
N ASP A 1049 20.32 -56.10 16.76
CA ASP A 1049 21.45 -56.77 17.45
C ASP A 1049 22.59 -57.18 16.50
N LYS A 1050 22.47 -56.93 15.19
CA LYS A 1050 23.51 -57.24 14.21
C LYS A 1050 24.72 -56.30 14.36
N ASP A 1051 25.91 -56.76 13.98
CA ASP A 1051 27.09 -55.89 13.90
C ASP A 1051 26.89 -54.76 12.86
N VAL A 1052 27.56 -53.62 13.06
CA VAL A 1052 27.51 -52.51 12.08
C VAL A 1052 28.08 -53.03 10.77
N VAL A 1053 27.24 -53.06 9.74
CA VAL A 1053 27.63 -53.45 8.39
C VAL A 1053 28.39 -52.29 7.77
N ASP A 1054 29.61 -52.56 7.28
CA ASP A 1054 30.33 -51.64 6.41
C ASP A 1054 29.64 -51.64 5.03
N PRO A 1055 29.00 -50.54 4.60
CA PRO A 1055 28.22 -50.49 3.34
C PRO A 1055 29.02 -50.76 2.07
N LEU A 1056 30.35 -50.86 2.19
CA LEU A 1056 31.32 -51.08 1.11
C LEU A 1056 31.87 -52.52 1.09
N SER A 1057 31.54 -53.35 2.09
CA SER A 1057 32.15 -54.69 2.28
C SER A 1057 31.67 -55.77 1.29
N ASP A 1058 30.56 -55.56 0.58
CA ASP A 1058 29.98 -56.51 -0.38
C ASP A 1058 30.70 -56.52 -1.76
N GLY A 1059 31.86 -55.88 -1.89
CA GLY A 1059 32.70 -55.92 -3.08
C GLY A 1059 32.29 -54.98 -4.22
N ASN A 1060 31.19 -54.22 -4.07
CA ASN A 1060 30.78 -53.17 -5.00
C ASN A 1060 31.10 -51.79 -4.43
N GLU A 1061 32.28 -51.26 -4.73
CA GLU A 1061 32.64 -49.86 -4.40
C GLU A 1061 31.65 -48.84 -4.99
N HIS A 1062 30.95 -49.22 -6.07
CA HIS A 1062 30.00 -48.38 -6.78
C HIS A 1062 28.68 -49.13 -7.00
N VAL A 1063 27.56 -48.42 -6.84
CA VAL A 1063 26.21 -48.96 -7.03
C VAL A 1063 25.48 -48.18 -8.12
N GLU A 1064 24.66 -48.88 -8.90
CA GLU A 1064 23.68 -48.23 -9.76
C GLU A 1064 22.43 -47.88 -8.95
N PHE A 1065 22.02 -46.62 -9.00
CA PHE A 1065 20.82 -46.15 -8.32
C PHE A 1065 19.93 -45.34 -9.26
N TYR A 1066 18.65 -45.25 -8.93
CA TYR A 1066 17.73 -44.33 -9.58
C TYR A 1066 17.71 -43.00 -8.81
N PRO A 1067 17.94 -41.85 -9.48
CA PRO A 1067 17.87 -40.53 -8.83
C PRO A 1067 16.42 -40.12 -8.57
N SER A 1068 16.22 -38.98 -7.90
CA SER A 1068 14.89 -38.37 -7.81
C SER A 1068 14.39 -37.92 -9.19
N VAL A 1069 13.10 -38.09 -9.47
CA VAL A 1069 12.51 -37.79 -10.79
C VAL A 1069 11.33 -36.83 -10.62
N ASN A 1070 11.15 -35.88 -11.55
CA ASN A 1070 10.11 -34.83 -11.49
C ASN A 1070 10.15 -34.00 -10.20
N SER A 1071 11.29 -33.94 -9.52
CA SER A 1071 11.54 -33.05 -8.38
C SER A 1071 11.90 -31.66 -8.90
N ALA A 1072 10.94 -31.01 -9.55
CA ALA A 1072 11.12 -29.63 -10.00
C ALA A 1072 11.40 -28.74 -8.78
N THR A 1073 12.44 -27.90 -8.86
CA THR A 1073 12.72 -26.91 -7.83
C THR A 1073 11.51 -26.00 -7.64
N CYS A 1074 11.22 -25.63 -6.39
CA CYS A 1074 10.08 -24.80 -5.98
C CYS A 1074 8.69 -25.47 -5.86
N PHE A 1075 8.63 -26.78 -5.64
CA PHE A 1075 7.37 -27.47 -5.28
C PHE A 1075 7.43 -28.19 -3.92
N SER A 1076 6.24 -28.49 -3.39
CA SER A 1076 6.02 -29.06 -2.07
C SER A 1076 6.41 -30.54 -1.91
N GLU A 1077 6.92 -31.25 -2.93
CA GLU A 1077 7.10 -32.72 -2.88
C GLU A 1077 8.38 -33.23 -3.58
N LEU A 1078 9.25 -33.95 -2.88
CA LEU A 1078 10.36 -34.75 -3.44
C LEU A 1078 9.91 -36.18 -3.71
N LYS A 1079 10.35 -36.78 -4.82
CA LYS A 1079 9.97 -38.14 -5.21
C LYS A 1079 11.19 -39.03 -5.34
N PHE A 1080 11.23 -40.10 -4.56
CA PHE A 1080 12.31 -41.09 -4.59
C PHE A 1080 11.80 -42.48 -4.98
N PRO A 1081 12.50 -43.19 -5.87
CA PRO A 1081 12.18 -44.57 -6.17
C PRO A 1081 12.51 -45.48 -4.97
N LEU A 1082 11.64 -46.44 -4.69
CA LEU A 1082 11.86 -47.50 -3.70
C LEU A 1082 12.98 -48.41 -4.21
N GLN A 1083 14.10 -48.37 -3.52
CA GLN A 1083 15.31 -49.14 -3.80
C GLN A 1083 16.02 -49.46 -2.49
N HIS A 1084 17.01 -50.36 -2.52
CA HIS A 1084 17.75 -50.75 -1.31
C HIS A 1084 18.37 -49.52 -0.62
N SER A 1085 18.47 -49.55 0.72
CA SER A 1085 18.95 -48.45 1.59
C SER A 1085 20.22 -47.78 1.06
N ARG A 1086 21.19 -48.57 0.59
CA ARG A 1086 22.44 -48.10 -0.02
C ARG A 1086 22.23 -47.20 -1.24
N MET A 1087 21.39 -47.65 -2.18
CA MET A 1087 21.10 -46.96 -3.43
C MET A 1087 20.30 -45.68 -3.17
N LEU A 1088 19.35 -45.74 -2.24
CA LEU A 1088 18.55 -44.58 -1.84
C LEU A 1088 19.39 -43.51 -1.14
N LEU A 1089 20.36 -43.92 -0.33
CA LEU A 1089 21.32 -43.00 0.29
C LEU A 1089 22.19 -42.30 -0.75
N GLU A 1090 22.68 -43.01 -1.77
CA GLU A 1090 23.42 -42.39 -2.88
C GLU A 1090 22.55 -41.41 -3.68
N ALA A 1091 21.27 -41.72 -3.90
CA ALA A 1091 20.33 -40.80 -4.54
C ALA A 1091 20.13 -39.50 -3.73
N LEU A 1092 20.10 -39.60 -2.39
CA LEU A 1092 19.99 -38.45 -1.49
C LEU A 1092 21.27 -37.60 -1.45
N ILE A 1093 22.45 -38.25 -1.44
CA ILE A 1093 23.75 -37.56 -1.52
C ILE A 1093 23.88 -36.84 -2.87
N TRP A 1094 23.46 -37.50 -3.96
CA TRP A 1094 23.42 -36.90 -5.30
C TRP A 1094 22.55 -35.63 -5.33
N LEU A 1095 21.34 -35.71 -4.77
CA LEU A 1095 20.46 -34.54 -4.66
C LEU A 1095 21.10 -33.42 -3.82
N LEU A 1096 21.70 -33.74 -2.68
CA LEU A 1096 22.33 -32.75 -1.79
C LEU A 1096 23.49 -31.98 -2.46
N ASN A 1097 24.25 -32.67 -3.32
CA ASN A 1097 25.39 -32.12 -4.04
C ASN A 1097 25.01 -31.39 -5.34
N ASP A 1098 23.74 -31.42 -5.75
CA ASP A 1098 23.25 -30.67 -6.91
C ASP A 1098 23.11 -29.17 -6.58
N ASP A 1099 23.15 -28.34 -7.62
CA ASP A 1099 22.99 -26.88 -7.46
C ASP A 1099 21.51 -26.48 -7.49
N PRO A 1100 21.03 -25.62 -6.57
CA PRO A 1100 19.64 -25.15 -6.59
C PRO A 1100 19.24 -24.48 -7.92
N SER A 1101 20.21 -23.97 -8.68
CA SER A 1101 20.04 -23.30 -9.98
C SER A 1101 20.12 -24.24 -11.19
N SER A 1102 20.64 -25.47 -11.06
CA SER A 1102 20.82 -26.43 -12.17
C SER A 1102 19.57 -27.29 -12.44
N LEU A 1103 18.65 -27.37 -11.47
CA LEU A 1103 17.42 -28.15 -11.52
C LEU A 1103 16.35 -27.44 -12.39
N SER A 1104 16.60 -27.37 -13.70
CA SER A 1104 15.58 -27.11 -14.71
C SER A 1104 14.49 -28.18 -14.67
N ASP A 1105 13.27 -27.88 -15.13
CA ASP A 1105 12.24 -28.88 -15.48
C ASP A 1105 12.84 -29.95 -16.42
N ARG A 1106 13.42 -31.02 -15.87
CA ARG A 1106 13.90 -32.20 -16.60
C ARG A 1106 12.88 -33.32 -16.52
#